data_AF-A0AB74M953-F1
#
_entry.id   AF-A0AB74M953-F1
#
_cell.length_a   1.000
_cell.length_b   1.000
_cell.length_c   1.000
_cell.angle_alpha   90.00
_cell.angle_beta   90.00
_cell.angle_gamma   90.00
#
_symmetry.space_group_name_H-M   'P 1'
#
loop_
_entity.id
_entity.type
_entity.pdbx_description
1 polymer ?
#
loop_
_entity_poly.entity_id
_entity_poly.type
_entity_poly.pdbx_seq_one_letter_code
_entity_poly.pdbx_strand_id
1 'polypeptide(L)'
;RPFNIRMVRETADSTTDQLQNRTLWSSYTEIIDVKQCYPNTAIVGMQVDAEQFGGQQMTVNYHIRGRIIQVPSNYDPEKRTYSGIWDGSLKPAYSNNPAWCLWDMLTHPRYGMGKRLGAADVDKWALYAIGQYCDQTVPDGFGGTEPRMTFNAYLAQQRKAWDVLSDFCSAMRCMPVWNGQTLTFVQDRPSDVVWPYTNSDVVDDNGVGFRYSFSALKDRHTAVEVNYTDPQNGWQTSTELVEDPEAILRYGRNLLKMDAFGCTSRGQAHRAGLWVIKTELLETQTVDFTLGSQGLRHTPGDIIEICDNDYAGTMTGGRVLSIDAATRTLTLDREVTLPETGAATVNLINGSGKPVSVDITEHPAPDRIQVSTLPDSVETYGVWGLSLPSLRRRLFRCVSVRENTDGTFAITAVQHVPEKEAIVDNGARFELQSGSLNSVIPPAVQHLTVEVSAADGQYLAQAKWDTPRVVKGVRFSLRLTSGSGEDSRLVTTAITADTEHRFSGLPLGEYTLTVRAINSYGQQGEPATTTFRINAPAAPATIELTPGYFQITAVPRLAVYDPTVQFEFWFSEAKIADAAQVETSVRYLGTGSQWSVSGPHIKPGKDFWFYVRSVNLVGKSAFVEASGRASNDAAGYLELFREKIGKTHLAEALWAEIDNSQLKDEMAEMQTTITETRNEITQTVSKTLEDQSATIQQIQRVQKDTNDDLAALYMLK
;
A
#
# COMPACT_ATOMS: atom_id res chain seq x y z
N ARG A 1 -18.04 -10.98 32.48
CA ARG A 1 -19.25 -11.81 32.72
C ARG A 1 -18.78 -13.26 32.69
N PRO A 2 -18.81 -14.05 33.77
CA PRO A 2 -18.31 -15.43 33.70
C PRO A 2 -19.47 -16.36 33.35
N PHE A 3 -19.35 -17.08 32.23
CA PHE A 3 -20.15 -18.25 31.94
C PHE A 3 -19.48 -19.47 32.58
N ASN A 4 -20.28 -20.39 33.11
CA ASN A 4 -19.80 -21.69 33.60
C ASN A 4 -20.06 -22.73 32.52
N ILE A 5 -18.99 -23.27 31.94
CA ILE A 5 -19.08 -24.38 30.98
C ILE A 5 -18.96 -25.68 31.76
N ARG A 6 -19.96 -26.55 31.64
CA ARG A 6 -19.96 -27.89 32.22
C ARG A 6 -20.01 -28.92 31.09
N MET A 7 -18.95 -29.71 30.96
CA MET A 7 -18.94 -30.88 30.09
C MET A 7 -19.43 -32.08 30.88
N VAL A 8 -20.48 -32.76 30.41
CA VAL A 8 -20.98 -34.01 30.99
C VAL A 8 -20.94 -35.07 29.92
N ARG A 9 -20.30 -36.20 30.24
CA ARG A 9 -20.33 -37.38 29.39
C ARG A 9 -21.54 -38.22 29.77
N GLU A 10 -22.43 -38.47 28.80
CA GLU A 10 -23.68 -39.21 29.02
C GLU A 10 -23.52 -40.73 28.85
N THR A 11 -22.36 -41.19 28.37
CA THR A 11 -22.09 -42.60 28.12
C THR A 11 -21.22 -43.22 29.22
N ALA A 12 -21.58 -44.43 29.64
CA ALA A 12 -20.81 -45.20 30.61
C ALA A 12 -19.38 -45.49 30.10
N ASP A 13 -18.45 -45.72 31.03
CA ASP A 13 -17.11 -46.19 30.70
C ASP A 13 -17.14 -47.61 30.15
N SER A 14 -16.18 -47.87 29.26
CA SER A 14 -16.02 -49.20 28.71
C SER A 14 -15.60 -50.15 29.82
N THR A 15 -16.18 -51.34 29.84
CA THR A 15 -15.87 -52.39 30.82
C THR A 15 -14.67 -53.25 30.41
N THR A 16 -13.98 -52.90 29.32
CA THR A 16 -12.79 -53.61 28.83
C THR A 16 -11.53 -52.82 29.12
N ASP A 17 -10.52 -53.48 29.68
CA ASP A 17 -9.22 -52.90 30.01
C ASP A 17 -8.40 -52.47 28.78
N GLN A 18 -8.82 -52.85 27.57
CA GLN A 18 -8.16 -52.48 26.32
C GLN A 18 -8.64 -51.14 25.73
N LEU A 19 -9.70 -50.52 26.29
CA LEU A 19 -10.27 -49.29 25.75
C LEU A 19 -10.44 -48.22 26.85
N GLN A 20 -9.63 -47.16 26.80
CA GLN A 20 -9.81 -45.99 27.65
C GLN A 20 -10.59 -44.89 26.93
N ASN A 21 -11.81 -44.63 27.39
CA ASN A 21 -12.69 -43.59 26.85
C ASN A 21 -12.36 -42.22 27.49
N ARG A 22 -11.14 -41.72 27.28
CA ARG A 22 -10.75 -40.40 27.81
C ARG A 22 -11.41 -39.28 27.01
N THR A 23 -12.26 -38.50 27.68
CA THR A 23 -12.82 -37.25 27.14
C THR A 23 -12.03 -36.08 27.70
N LEU A 24 -11.37 -35.33 26.83
CA LEU A 24 -10.50 -34.21 27.20
C LEU A 24 -11.05 -32.94 26.55
N TRP A 25 -11.34 -31.93 27.35
CA TRP A 25 -11.61 -30.58 26.85
C TRP A 25 -10.29 -29.88 26.59
N SER A 26 -10.02 -29.53 25.33
CA SER A 26 -8.74 -28.92 24.95
C SER A 26 -8.75 -27.40 25.15
N SER A 27 -9.68 -26.70 24.50
CA SER A 27 -9.78 -25.25 24.58
C SER A 27 -11.20 -24.77 24.25
N TYR A 28 -11.49 -23.55 24.68
CA TYR A 28 -12.66 -22.79 24.21
C TYR A 28 -12.13 -21.44 23.73
N THR A 29 -12.59 -21.00 22.56
CA THR A 29 -12.26 -19.69 22.02
C THR A 29 -13.51 -18.84 22.05
N GLU A 30 -13.53 -17.84 22.92
CA GLU A 30 -14.58 -16.82 22.93
C GLU A 30 -14.21 -15.73 21.93
N ILE A 31 -14.98 -15.59 20.84
CA ILE A 31 -14.84 -14.46 19.91
C ILE A 31 -15.69 -13.32 20.45
N ILE A 32 -15.04 -12.34 21.06
CA ILE A 32 -15.69 -11.12 21.54
C ILE A 32 -15.54 -10.06 20.45
N ASP A 33 -16.64 -9.78 19.74
CA ASP A 33 -16.67 -8.68 18.77
C ASP A 33 -16.66 -7.34 19.49
N VAL A 34 -15.46 -6.81 19.73
CA VAL A 34 -15.28 -5.45 20.23
C VAL A 34 -15.30 -4.50 19.02
N LYS A 35 -16.28 -3.59 18.96
CA LYS A 35 -16.27 -2.47 18.01
C LYS A 35 -15.16 -1.48 18.42
N GLN A 36 -13.95 -1.73 17.96
CA GLN A 36 -12.84 -0.79 18.09
C GLN A 36 -12.88 0.19 16.93
N CYS A 37 -12.82 1.49 17.24
CA CYS A 37 -12.46 2.48 16.22
C CYS A 37 -10.94 2.46 16.07
N TYR A 38 -10.45 2.40 14.83
CA TYR A 38 -9.05 2.62 14.51
C TYR A 38 -8.89 4.07 14.06
N PRO A 39 -8.80 5.03 14.99
CA PRO A 39 -8.77 6.44 14.64
C PRO A 39 -7.54 6.73 13.75
N ASN A 40 -7.78 7.52 12.71
CA ASN A 40 -6.74 7.94 11.76
C ASN A 40 -6.09 6.78 10.98
N THR A 41 -6.85 5.71 10.72
CA THR A 41 -6.46 4.58 9.87
C THR A 41 -7.52 4.42 8.77
N ALA A 42 -7.09 4.26 7.52
CA ALA A 42 -7.97 3.81 6.45
C ALA A 42 -7.93 2.28 6.42
N ILE A 43 -9.09 1.64 6.52
CA ILE A 43 -9.21 0.17 6.51
C ILE A 43 -9.96 -0.20 5.24
N VAL A 44 -9.39 -1.15 4.50
CA VAL A 44 -10.08 -1.84 3.41
C VAL A 44 -10.34 -3.26 3.88
N GLY A 45 -11.62 -3.63 3.97
CA GLY A 45 -12.06 -4.99 4.23
C GLY A 45 -12.47 -5.65 2.93
N MET A 46 -11.96 -6.85 2.67
CA MET A 46 -12.35 -7.66 1.51
C MET A 46 -12.62 -9.07 1.98
N GLN A 47 -13.76 -9.62 1.57
CA GLN A 47 -14.13 -11.01 1.81
C GLN A 47 -14.03 -11.75 0.49
N VAL A 48 -13.22 -12.81 0.48
CA VAL A 48 -13.00 -13.66 -0.68
C VAL A 48 -13.14 -15.11 -0.25
N ASP A 49 -13.66 -15.94 -1.16
CA ASP A 49 -13.81 -17.37 -0.91
C ASP A 49 -12.44 -18.07 -0.99
N ALA A 50 -12.06 -18.78 0.06
CA ALA A 50 -10.77 -19.46 0.14
C ALA A 50 -10.63 -20.60 -0.88
N GLU A 51 -11.74 -21.20 -1.33
CA GLU A 51 -11.71 -22.27 -2.34
C GLU A 51 -11.17 -21.77 -3.70
N GLN A 52 -11.32 -20.47 -3.99
CA GLN A 52 -10.86 -19.87 -5.25
C GLN A 52 -9.34 -19.71 -5.35
N PHE A 53 -8.61 -19.79 -4.23
CA PHE A 53 -7.16 -19.50 -4.18
C PHE A 53 -6.30 -20.73 -3.90
N GLY A 54 -6.89 -21.93 -3.78
CA GLY A 54 -6.13 -23.19 -3.66
C GLY A 54 -5.11 -23.22 -2.53
N GLY A 55 -5.33 -22.46 -1.45
CA GLY A 55 -4.41 -22.32 -0.32
C GLY A 55 -3.27 -21.30 -0.49
N GLN A 56 -3.22 -20.53 -1.58
CA GLN A 56 -2.25 -19.43 -1.75
C GLN A 56 -2.70 -18.15 -1.02
N GLN A 57 -1.74 -17.40 -0.46
CA GLN A 57 -2.00 -16.08 0.12
C GLN A 57 -2.33 -15.06 -0.98
N MET A 58 -3.51 -14.44 -0.88
CA MET A 58 -3.93 -13.35 -1.76
C MET A 58 -3.05 -12.11 -1.56
N THR A 59 -2.50 -11.58 -2.64
CA THR A 59 -1.79 -10.29 -2.65
C THR A 59 -2.69 -9.24 -3.30
N VAL A 60 -2.90 -8.11 -2.61
CA VAL A 60 -3.73 -7.00 -3.12
C VAL A 60 -2.88 -5.74 -3.22
N ASN A 61 -2.89 -5.10 -4.38
CA ASN A 61 -2.22 -3.83 -4.62
C ASN A 61 -3.25 -2.70 -4.65
N TYR A 62 -2.96 -1.59 -3.99
CA TYR A 62 -3.85 -0.43 -3.92
C TYR A 62 -3.18 0.81 -4.51
N HIS A 63 -3.85 1.47 -5.45
CA HIS A 63 -3.47 2.81 -5.91
C HIS A 63 -4.34 3.84 -5.19
N ILE A 64 -3.72 4.63 -4.32
CA ILE A 64 -4.42 5.59 -3.45
C ILE A 64 -3.81 6.97 -3.59
N ARG A 65 -4.65 8.02 -3.47
CA ARG A 65 -4.20 9.42 -3.39
C ARG A 65 -3.53 9.74 -2.04
N GLY A 66 -3.54 8.85 -1.05
CA GLY A 66 -2.92 9.12 0.24
C GLY A 66 -3.66 10.16 1.08
N ARG A 67 -2.94 11.03 1.79
CA ARG A 67 -3.47 11.92 2.83
C ARG A 67 -3.79 13.32 2.28
N ILE A 68 -4.85 13.95 2.81
CA ILE A 68 -5.11 15.39 2.63
C ILE A 68 -4.14 16.16 3.53
N ILE A 69 -3.39 17.09 2.94
CA ILE A 69 -2.36 17.89 3.61
C ILE A 69 -2.74 19.38 3.59
N GLN A 70 -1.99 20.19 4.33
CA GLN A 70 -2.17 21.65 4.31
C GLN A 70 -1.37 22.27 3.16
N VAL A 71 -2.04 23.03 2.30
CA VAL A 71 -1.46 23.73 1.15
C VAL A 71 -1.85 25.22 1.18
N PRO A 72 -1.19 26.12 0.44
CA PRO A 72 -1.57 27.53 0.37
C PRO A 72 -3.03 27.72 -0.02
N SER A 73 -3.70 28.65 0.63
CA SER A 73 -5.08 29.03 0.31
C SER A 73 -5.28 29.37 -1.17
N ASN A 74 -4.26 29.99 -1.79
CA ASN A 74 -4.26 30.44 -3.17
C ASN A 74 -3.75 29.42 -4.21
N TYR A 75 -3.37 28.21 -3.77
CA TYR A 75 -2.88 27.13 -4.61
C TYR A 75 -4.00 26.19 -5.05
N ASP A 76 -4.07 25.88 -6.35
CA ASP A 76 -4.90 24.82 -6.91
C ASP A 76 -3.99 23.59 -7.18
N PRO A 77 -4.08 22.52 -6.37
CA PRO A 77 -3.20 21.36 -6.51
C PRO A 77 -3.53 20.47 -7.72
N GLU A 78 -4.73 20.54 -8.27
CA GLU A 78 -5.08 19.77 -9.47
C GLU A 78 -4.52 20.44 -10.72
N LYS A 79 -4.63 21.76 -10.81
CA LYS A 79 -4.08 22.55 -11.92
C LYS A 79 -2.63 22.96 -11.73
N ARG A 80 -2.11 22.85 -10.51
CA ARG A 80 -0.77 23.31 -10.10
C ARG A 80 -0.54 24.81 -10.32
N THR A 81 -1.56 25.61 -10.08
CA THR A 81 -1.51 27.07 -10.29
C THR A 81 -1.69 27.83 -8.98
N TYR A 82 -1.07 29.01 -8.92
CA TYR A 82 -1.12 29.93 -7.78
C TYR A 82 -1.82 31.21 -8.23
N SER A 83 -2.80 31.68 -7.46
CA SER A 83 -3.67 32.79 -7.87
C SER A 83 -3.57 33.99 -6.91
N GLY A 84 -3.19 35.17 -7.42
CA GLY A 84 -3.01 36.37 -6.59
C GLY A 84 -1.85 36.26 -5.59
N ILE A 85 -1.77 37.23 -4.68
CA ILE A 85 -0.76 37.27 -3.62
C ILE A 85 -1.21 36.38 -2.47
N TRP A 86 -0.33 35.49 -2.01
CA TRP A 86 -0.61 34.63 -0.87
C TRP A 86 -0.49 35.41 0.44
N ASP A 87 -1.49 35.28 1.31
CA ASP A 87 -1.55 35.91 2.64
C ASP A 87 -0.91 35.06 3.75
N GLY A 88 -0.35 33.90 3.40
CA GLY A 88 0.25 32.96 4.35
C GLY A 88 -0.76 31.98 4.98
N SER A 89 -2.04 32.01 4.60
CA SER A 89 -3.06 31.08 5.10
C SER A 89 -3.03 29.73 4.38
N LEU A 90 -3.42 28.66 5.07
CA LEU A 90 -3.42 27.29 4.53
C LEU A 90 -4.83 26.72 4.45
N LYS A 91 -5.05 25.81 3.50
CA LYS A 91 -6.28 25.04 3.32
C LYS A 91 -5.97 23.55 3.19
N PRO A 92 -6.87 22.66 3.62
CA PRO A 92 -6.73 21.22 3.40
C PRO A 92 -6.98 20.86 1.93
N ALA A 93 -6.03 20.19 1.28
CA ALA A 93 -6.20 19.61 -0.05
C ALA A 93 -5.24 18.42 -0.28
N TYR A 94 -5.54 17.56 -1.25
CA TYR A 94 -4.55 16.60 -1.74
C TYR A 94 -3.51 17.32 -2.60
N SER A 95 -2.22 17.02 -2.40
CA SER A 95 -1.15 17.46 -3.29
C SER A 95 0.00 16.46 -3.23
N ASN A 96 0.69 16.30 -4.35
CA ASN A 96 1.95 15.56 -4.48
C ASN A 96 3.11 16.51 -4.84
N ASN A 97 2.98 17.79 -4.52
CA ASN A 97 4.09 18.74 -4.56
C ASN A 97 4.97 18.49 -3.31
N PRO A 98 6.28 18.17 -3.48
CA PRO A 98 7.15 17.81 -2.37
C PRO A 98 7.27 18.88 -1.29
N ALA A 99 7.14 20.17 -1.61
CA ALA A 99 7.26 21.26 -0.63
C ALA A 99 6.13 21.21 0.40
N TRP A 100 4.90 20.95 -0.06
CA TRP A 100 3.73 20.85 0.81
C TRP A 100 3.67 19.51 1.55
N CYS A 101 4.13 18.43 0.91
CA CYS A 101 4.33 17.15 1.59
C CYS A 101 5.37 17.26 2.73
N LEU A 102 6.44 18.03 2.51
CA LEU A 102 7.45 18.32 3.54
C LEU A 102 6.87 19.18 4.68
N TRP A 103 6.11 20.24 4.35
CA TRP A 103 5.43 21.07 5.35
C TRP A 103 4.56 20.22 6.29
N ASP A 104 3.76 19.33 5.73
CA ASP A 104 2.92 18.42 6.51
C ASP A 104 3.76 17.47 7.36
N MET A 105 4.81 16.87 6.81
CA MET A 105 5.73 16.01 7.57
C MET A 105 6.40 16.75 8.74
N LEU A 106 6.75 18.03 8.59
CA LEU A 106 7.39 18.81 9.65
C LEU A 106 6.41 19.25 10.73
N THR A 107 5.20 19.65 10.35
CA THR A 107 4.23 20.29 11.26
C THR A 107 3.22 19.33 11.87
N HIS A 108 3.07 18.11 11.34
CA HIS A 108 2.05 17.20 11.81
C HIS A 108 2.42 16.54 13.16
N PRO A 109 1.57 16.64 14.21
CA PRO A 109 1.92 16.22 15.57
C PRO A 109 1.95 14.69 15.78
N ARG A 110 1.31 13.91 14.90
CA ARG A 110 1.20 12.44 15.05
C ARG A 110 2.39 11.65 14.49
N TYR A 111 2.66 11.80 13.20
CA TYR A 111 3.69 11.03 12.47
C TYR A 111 4.88 11.89 12.04
N GLY A 112 4.73 13.21 12.14
CA GLY A 112 5.73 14.19 11.75
C GLY A 112 6.51 14.74 12.93
N MET A 113 7.19 15.87 12.68
CA MET A 113 7.96 16.58 13.71
C MET A 113 7.13 17.59 14.50
N GLY A 114 5.80 17.63 14.34
CA GLY A 114 4.92 18.66 14.88
C GLY A 114 4.85 18.78 16.40
N LYS A 115 5.37 17.80 17.15
CA LYS A 115 5.54 17.89 18.61
C LYS A 115 6.76 18.72 19.03
N ARG A 116 7.73 18.89 18.13
CA ARG A 116 9.02 19.55 18.37
C ARG A 116 9.16 20.84 17.56
N LEU A 117 8.59 20.87 16.35
CA LEU A 117 8.56 22.03 15.48
C LEU A 117 7.10 22.47 15.30
N GLY A 118 6.80 23.70 15.71
CA GLY A 118 5.55 24.37 15.39
C GLY A 118 5.54 24.93 13.98
N ALA A 119 4.37 25.32 13.49
CA ALA A 119 4.23 25.99 12.19
C ALA A 119 5.00 27.32 12.11
N ALA A 120 5.27 27.97 13.25
CA ALA A 120 6.07 29.19 13.32
C ALA A 120 7.58 28.91 13.19
N ASP A 121 8.03 27.70 13.49
CA ASP A 121 9.44 27.31 13.46
C ASP A 121 9.89 26.88 12.05
N VAL A 122 8.96 26.81 11.08
CA VAL A 122 9.22 26.39 9.71
C VAL A 122 8.94 27.55 8.75
N ASP A 123 9.91 27.87 7.90
CA ASP A 123 9.79 28.94 6.92
C ASP A 123 8.88 28.54 5.75
N LYS A 124 7.59 28.83 5.91
CA LYS A 124 6.57 28.59 4.87
C LYS A 124 6.78 29.43 3.61
N TRP A 125 7.49 30.55 3.69
CA TRP A 125 7.70 31.45 2.54
C TRP A 125 8.77 30.88 1.60
N ALA A 126 9.85 30.34 2.17
CA ALA A 126 10.83 29.58 1.40
C ALA A 126 10.18 28.36 0.73
N LEU A 127 9.38 27.58 1.46
CA LEU A 127 8.64 26.45 0.90
C LEU A 127 7.63 26.85 -0.17
N TYR A 128 7.03 28.04 -0.08
CA TYR A 128 6.13 28.55 -1.11
C TYR A 128 6.86 28.78 -2.44
N ALA A 129 8.03 29.42 -2.40
CA ALA A 129 8.86 29.63 -3.60
C ALA A 129 9.34 28.30 -4.21
N ILE A 130 9.75 27.35 -3.36
CA ILE A 130 10.14 25.99 -3.77
C ILE A 130 8.93 25.25 -4.38
N GLY A 131 7.75 25.37 -3.77
CA GLY A 131 6.53 24.76 -4.27
C GLY A 131 6.17 25.26 -5.67
N GLN A 132 6.27 26.57 -5.91
CA GLN A 132 6.10 27.14 -7.24
C GLN A 132 7.13 26.61 -8.24
N TYR A 133 8.39 26.46 -7.83
CA TYR A 133 9.46 25.90 -8.66
C TYR A 133 9.19 24.44 -9.04
N CYS A 134 8.71 23.61 -8.11
CA CYS A 134 8.38 22.20 -8.35
C CYS A 134 7.22 22.02 -9.34
N ASP A 135 6.26 22.96 -9.34
CA ASP A 135 5.08 22.93 -10.21
C ASP A 135 5.33 23.51 -11.62
N GLN A 136 6.52 24.04 -11.91
CA GLN A 136 6.84 24.52 -13.26
C GLN A 136 6.83 23.37 -14.28
N THR A 137 6.28 23.65 -15.45
CA THR A 137 6.16 22.69 -16.54
C THR A 137 7.49 22.54 -17.28
N VAL A 138 8.01 21.32 -17.37
CA VAL A 138 9.24 20.96 -18.08
C VAL A 138 9.01 19.81 -19.07
N PRO A 139 9.89 19.62 -20.08
CA PRO A 139 9.79 18.47 -20.98
C PRO A 139 9.83 17.13 -20.23
N ASP A 140 8.92 16.23 -20.58
CA ASP A 140 8.85 14.87 -20.01
C ASP A 140 9.83 13.87 -20.68
N GLY A 141 10.49 14.31 -21.74
CA GLY A 141 11.39 13.51 -22.59
C GLY A 141 10.69 12.64 -23.65
N PHE A 142 9.36 12.54 -23.64
CA PHE A 142 8.55 11.83 -24.64
C PHE A 142 7.89 12.76 -25.67
N GLY A 143 8.17 14.07 -25.60
CA GLY A 143 7.58 15.11 -26.45
C GLY A 143 6.38 15.83 -25.83
N GLY A 144 6.02 15.47 -24.60
CA GLY A 144 5.05 16.17 -23.77
C GLY A 144 5.72 17.03 -22.71
N THR A 145 4.96 17.35 -21.68
CA THR A 145 5.45 18.11 -20.53
C THR A 145 4.91 17.54 -19.24
N GLU A 146 5.67 17.69 -18.16
CA GLU A 146 5.31 17.28 -16.81
C GLU A 146 5.72 18.35 -15.79
N PRO A 147 5.18 18.34 -14.56
CA PRO A 147 5.70 19.17 -13.48
C PRO A 147 7.16 18.81 -13.20
N ARG A 148 7.99 19.81 -12.91
CA ARG A 148 9.44 19.62 -12.70
C ARG A 148 9.73 18.55 -11.67
N MET A 149 9.02 18.60 -10.53
CA MET A 149 9.17 17.68 -9.42
C MET A 149 7.80 17.26 -8.89
N THR A 150 7.56 15.95 -8.86
CA THR A 150 6.43 15.34 -8.16
C THR A 150 6.95 14.38 -7.08
N PHE A 151 6.13 14.14 -6.07
CA PHE A 151 6.53 13.36 -4.91
C PHE A 151 5.42 12.42 -4.44
N ASN A 152 5.62 11.13 -4.68
CA ASN A 152 4.71 10.05 -4.31
C ASN A 152 5.50 9.02 -3.48
N ALA A 153 5.61 9.27 -2.18
CA ALA A 153 6.29 8.37 -1.25
C ALA A 153 5.33 7.79 -0.21
N TYR A 154 5.59 6.55 0.21
CA TYR A 154 4.93 5.95 1.36
C TYR A 154 5.95 5.68 2.46
N LEU A 155 5.63 6.06 3.70
CA LEU A 155 6.51 5.86 4.86
C LEU A 155 6.01 4.65 5.66
N ALA A 156 6.64 3.49 5.45
CA ALA A 156 6.21 2.23 6.08
C ALA A 156 6.89 1.94 7.43
N GLN A 157 8.05 2.55 7.71
CA GLN A 157 8.87 2.23 8.87
C GLN A 157 9.30 3.49 9.60
N GLN A 158 9.55 3.36 10.91
CA GLN A 158 10.12 4.43 11.71
C GLN A 158 11.59 4.64 11.32
N ARG A 159 11.93 5.87 10.93
CA ARG A 159 13.29 6.29 10.55
C ARG A 159 13.72 7.51 11.36
N LYS A 160 15.02 7.81 11.35
CA LYS A 160 15.53 9.04 11.98
C LYS A 160 14.93 10.25 11.25
N ALA A 161 14.51 11.23 12.03
CA ALA A 161 13.89 12.46 11.54
C ALA A 161 14.77 13.17 10.49
N TRP A 162 16.08 13.25 10.75
CA TRP A 162 17.03 13.87 9.82
C TRP A 162 17.12 13.14 8.47
N ASP A 163 17.13 11.80 8.49
CA ASP A 163 17.19 11.01 7.25
C ASP A 163 15.94 11.24 6.39
N VAL A 164 14.76 11.25 7.01
CA VAL A 164 13.50 11.54 6.30
C VAL A 164 13.49 12.98 5.77
N LEU A 165 13.90 13.96 6.58
CA LEU A 165 14.03 15.35 6.12
C LEU A 165 14.98 15.46 4.92
N SER A 166 16.12 14.78 4.97
CA SER A 166 17.09 14.75 3.88
C SER A 166 16.52 14.12 2.61
N ASP A 167 15.70 13.08 2.72
CA ASP A 167 15.05 12.44 1.57
C ASP A 167 14.01 13.35 0.88
N PHE A 168 13.25 14.13 1.66
CA PHE A 168 12.35 15.14 1.08
C PHE A 168 13.13 16.28 0.42
N CYS A 169 14.19 16.73 1.08
CA CYS A 169 15.06 17.79 0.59
C CYS A 169 15.79 17.40 -0.72
N SER A 170 16.24 16.15 -0.83
CA SER A 170 16.92 15.64 -2.03
C SER A 170 15.98 15.63 -3.24
N ALA A 171 14.68 15.31 -3.06
CA ALA A 171 13.68 15.36 -4.12
C ALA A 171 13.46 16.76 -4.70
N MET A 172 13.70 17.81 -3.91
CA MET A 172 13.53 19.22 -4.30
C MET A 172 14.85 19.92 -4.65
N ARG A 173 15.99 19.24 -4.48
CA ARG A 173 17.34 19.84 -4.58
C ARG A 173 17.52 21.00 -3.60
N CYS A 174 17.03 20.85 -2.37
CA CYS A 174 17.21 21.86 -1.33
C CYS A 174 18.00 21.34 -0.13
N MET A 175 18.54 22.27 0.64
CA MET A 175 19.21 22.01 1.91
C MET A 175 18.42 22.67 3.05
N PRO A 176 18.14 21.93 4.14
CA PRO A 176 17.54 22.53 5.33
C PRO A 176 18.61 23.33 6.10
N VAL A 177 18.29 24.56 6.46
CA VAL A 177 19.19 25.47 7.19
C VAL A 177 18.46 26.05 8.39
N TRP A 178 19.11 26.04 9.55
CA TRP A 178 18.61 26.77 10.72
C TRP A 178 19.19 28.18 10.71
N ASN A 179 18.34 29.19 10.50
CA ASN A 179 18.79 30.60 10.41
C ASN A 179 18.87 31.30 11.78
N GLY A 180 18.71 30.56 12.88
CA GLY A 180 18.67 31.09 14.25
C GLY A 180 17.26 31.35 14.78
N GLN A 181 16.25 31.46 13.92
CA GLN A 181 14.85 31.67 14.30
C GLN A 181 13.94 30.55 13.79
N THR A 182 14.08 30.18 12.52
CA THR A 182 13.27 29.19 11.84
C THR A 182 14.12 28.23 11.02
N LEU A 183 13.57 27.05 10.76
CA LEU A 183 14.06 26.11 9.77
C LEU A 183 13.65 26.60 8.38
N THR A 184 14.63 27.10 7.63
CA THR A 184 14.47 27.55 6.24
C THR A 184 15.07 26.57 5.25
N PHE A 185 14.73 26.73 3.97
CA PHE A 185 15.12 25.81 2.90
C PHE A 185 15.77 26.56 1.76
N VAL A 186 16.98 26.13 1.45
CA VAL A 186 17.80 26.72 0.40
C VAL A 186 17.77 25.79 -0.80
N GLN A 187 17.16 26.21 -1.89
CA GLN A 187 17.08 25.41 -3.10
C GLN A 187 18.20 25.77 -4.08
N ASP A 188 18.83 24.74 -4.66
CA ASP A 188 19.76 24.94 -5.77
C ASP A 188 18.99 25.22 -7.06
N ARG A 189 18.81 26.52 -7.34
CA ARG A 189 18.18 27.08 -8.53
C ARG A 189 18.90 28.36 -8.97
N PRO A 190 18.73 28.81 -10.22
CA PRO A 190 19.17 30.13 -10.65
C PRO A 190 18.58 31.22 -9.73
N SER A 191 19.42 32.15 -9.30
CA SER A 191 19.04 33.27 -8.43
C SER A 191 19.94 34.46 -8.74
N ASP A 192 19.42 35.66 -8.49
CA ASP A 192 20.18 36.89 -8.71
C ASP A 192 21.40 36.96 -7.78
N VAL A 193 22.45 37.62 -8.26
CA VAL A 193 23.65 37.88 -7.46
C VAL A 193 23.29 38.81 -6.31
N VAL A 194 23.60 38.40 -5.08
CA VAL A 194 23.38 39.20 -3.88
C VAL A 194 24.47 40.25 -3.72
N TRP A 195 25.73 39.87 -3.91
CA TRP A 195 26.87 40.79 -3.78
C TRP A 195 28.10 40.35 -4.59
N PRO A 196 28.82 41.30 -5.21
CA PRO A 196 30.14 41.06 -5.80
C PRO A 196 31.26 41.28 -4.77
N TYR A 197 32.18 40.31 -4.67
CA TYR A 197 33.37 40.37 -3.82
C TYR A 197 34.63 40.56 -4.65
N THR A 198 35.48 41.48 -4.20
CA THR A 198 36.76 41.82 -4.83
C THR A 198 37.91 41.52 -3.88
N ASN A 199 39.16 41.52 -4.36
CA ASN A 199 40.34 41.40 -3.49
C ASN A 199 40.40 42.50 -2.41
N SER A 200 39.70 43.63 -2.61
CA SER A 200 39.61 44.73 -1.64
C SER A 200 38.57 44.52 -0.53
N ASP A 201 37.77 43.46 -0.59
CA ASP A 201 36.80 43.09 0.44
C ASP A 201 37.33 42.01 1.39
N VAL A 202 38.27 41.19 0.89
CA VAL A 202 38.79 40.02 1.59
C VAL A 202 39.87 40.42 2.57
N VAL A 203 39.78 39.89 3.80
CA VAL A 203 40.85 40.00 4.79
C VAL A 203 42.00 39.10 4.33
N ASP A 204 43.14 39.72 4.09
CA ASP A 204 44.35 39.01 3.68
C ASP A 204 44.89 38.18 4.86
N ASP A 205 45.07 36.88 4.63
CA ASP A 205 45.72 35.95 5.55
C ASP A 205 47.00 35.40 4.88
N ASN A 206 48.13 36.03 5.21
CA ASN A 206 49.48 35.72 4.72
C ASN A 206 49.69 35.92 3.20
N GLY A 207 49.08 36.95 2.61
CA GLY A 207 49.22 37.26 1.18
C GLY A 207 48.28 36.45 0.27
N VAL A 208 47.29 35.77 0.85
CA VAL A 208 46.33 34.93 0.14
C VAL A 208 44.92 35.31 0.56
N GLY A 209 44.23 36.08 -0.29
CA GLY A 209 42.82 36.42 -0.11
C GLY A 209 41.91 35.23 -0.44
N PHE A 210 41.63 35.01 -1.73
CA PHE A 210 40.78 33.90 -2.17
C PHE A 210 41.57 32.58 -2.27
N ARG A 211 41.05 31.53 -1.65
CA ARG A 211 41.64 30.18 -1.70
C ARG A 211 40.74 29.26 -2.52
N TYR A 212 41.25 28.77 -3.64
CA TYR A 212 40.49 27.84 -4.48
C TYR A 212 40.93 26.40 -4.26
N SER A 213 39.95 25.51 -4.16
CA SER A 213 40.15 24.07 -4.24
C SER A 213 39.27 23.48 -5.34
N PHE A 214 39.65 22.30 -5.84
CA PHE A 214 38.95 21.63 -6.92
C PHE A 214 38.48 20.25 -6.45
N SER A 215 37.29 19.84 -6.89
CA SER A 215 36.80 18.49 -6.69
C SER A 215 37.76 17.46 -7.31
N ALA A 216 38.01 16.35 -6.62
CA ALA A 216 38.90 15.32 -7.16
C ALA A 216 38.26 14.62 -8.35
N LEU A 217 39.06 14.21 -9.32
CA LEU A 217 38.55 13.55 -10.54
C LEU A 217 37.74 12.28 -10.23
N LYS A 218 38.14 11.51 -9.21
CA LYS A 218 37.45 10.30 -8.76
C LYS A 218 36.01 10.56 -8.25
N ASP A 219 35.75 11.78 -7.78
CA ASP A 219 34.46 12.19 -7.22
C ASP A 219 33.57 12.80 -8.33
N ARG A 220 34.04 12.81 -9.59
CA ARG A 220 33.27 13.26 -10.76
C ARG A 220 32.76 12.05 -11.52
N HIS A 221 31.48 11.73 -11.32
CA HIS A 221 30.78 10.65 -11.98
C HIS A 221 30.38 11.09 -13.39
N THR A 222 30.48 10.13 -14.32
CA THR A 222 30.15 10.32 -15.74
C THR A 222 28.92 9.51 -16.14
N ALA A 223 28.45 8.63 -15.25
CA ALA A 223 27.25 7.82 -15.39
C ALA A 223 26.52 7.72 -14.04
N VAL A 224 25.18 7.71 -14.06
CA VAL A 224 24.33 7.53 -12.87
C VAL A 224 23.20 6.55 -13.17
N GLU A 225 23.08 5.51 -12.35
CA GLU A 225 21.91 4.62 -12.29
C GLU A 225 20.93 5.17 -11.24
N VAL A 226 19.76 5.61 -11.69
CA VAL A 226 18.71 6.20 -10.86
C VAL A 226 17.54 5.23 -10.72
N ASN A 227 17.30 4.74 -9.51
CA ASN A 227 16.12 3.93 -9.22
C ASN A 227 14.90 4.82 -8.96
N TYR A 228 13.77 4.47 -9.56
CA TYR A 228 12.48 5.14 -9.34
C TYR A 228 11.33 4.12 -9.35
N THR A 229 10.19 4.48 -8.78
CA THR A 229 9.00 3.62 -8.79
C THR A 229 8.25 3.84 -10.10
N ASP A 230 8.07 2.82 -10.92
CA ASP A 230 7.54 2.98 -12.27
C ASP A 230 6.05 2.58 -12.36
N PRO A 231 5.11 3.54 -12.51
CA PRO A 231 3.70 3.23 -12.67
C PRO A 231 3.39 2.41 -13.94
N GLN A 232 4.25 2.48 -14.96
CA GLN A 232 4.09 1.72 -16.20
C GLN A 232 4.59 0.28 -16.08
N ASN A 233 5.43 -0.01 -15.08
CA ASN A 233 5.93 -1.34 -14.74
C ASN A 233 5.27 -1.87 -13.45
N GLY A 234 3.96 -1.65 -13.31
CA GLY A 234 3.18 -2.18 -12.18
C GLY A 234 3.60 -1.65 -10.80
N TRP A 235 4.13 -0.42 -10.74
CA TRP A 235 4.64 0.22 -9.52
C TRP A 235 5.86 -0.49 -8.91
N GLN A 236 6.59 -1.27 -9.70
CA GLN A 236 7.87 -1.83 -9.29
C GLN A 236 9.01 -0.83 -9.49
N THR A 237 10.13 -1.08 -8.82
CA THR A 237 11.35 -0.28 -9.01
C THR A 237 11.94 -0.54 -10.39
N SER A 238 12.09 0.52 -11.18
CA SER A 238 12.83 0.54 -12.44
C SER A 238 14.10 1.38 -12.28
N THR A 239 15.15 1.07 -13.05
CA THR A 239 16.42 1.81 -13.05
C THR A 239 16.56 2.58 -14.36
N GLU A 240 16.77 3.89 -14.27
CA GLU A 240 17.15 4.73 -15.41
C GLU A 240 18.66 4.94 -15.41
N LEU A 241 19.31 4.64 -16.54
CA LEU A 241 20.73 4.90 -16.74
C LEU A 241 20.89 6.27 -17.44
N VAL A 242 21.61 7.18 -16.80
CA VAL A 242 21.97 8.49 -17.35
C VAL A 242 23.47 8.53 -17.57
N GLU A 243 23.92 8.86 -18.76
CA GLU A 243 25.35 8.89 -19.12
C GLU A 243 25.68 10.19 -19.85
N ASP A 244 26.89 10.72 -19.63
CA ASP A 244 27.45 11.82 -20.40
C ASP A 244 28.56 11.29 -21.33
N PRO A 245 28.27 11.08 -22.63
CA PRO A 245 29.23 10.47 -23.55
C PRO A 245 30.53 11.28 -23.70
N GLU A 246 30.45 12.60 -23.66
CA GLU A 246 31.64 13.47 -23.79
C GLU A 246 32.55 13.34 -22.57
N ALA A 247 31.96 13.32 -21.38
CA ALA A 247 32.69 13.10 -20.14
C ALA A 247 33.27 11.68 -20.06
N ILE A 248 32.53 10.66 -20.52
CA ILE A 248 33.01 9.26 -20.57
C ILE A 248 34.20 9.12 -21.52
N LEU A 249 34.15 9.75 -22.71
CA LEU A 249 35.27 9.73 -23.66
C LEU A 249 36.52 10.39 -23.08
N ARG A 250 36.36 11.43 -22.26
CA ARG A 250 37.47 12.20 -21.69
C ARG A 250 38.04 11.62 -20.40
N TYR A 251 37.20 11.13 -19.50
CA TYR A 251 37.57 10.74 -18.13
C TYR A 251 37.36 9.26 -17.84
N GLY A 252 36.75 8.50 -18.75
CA GLY A 252 36.31 7.13 -18.51
C GLY A 252 34.94 7.05 -17.83
N ARG A 253 34.40 5.84 -17.75
CA ARG A 253 33.10 5.58 -17.11
C ARG A 253 33.27 5.49 -15.59
N ASN A 254 32.62 6.39 -14.86
CA ASN A 254 32.53 6.41 -13.40
C ASN A 254 31.05 6.42 -13.00
N LEU A 255 30.59 5.35 -12.36
CA LEU A 255 29.18 5.06 -12.13
C LEU A 255 28.77 5.36 -10.68
N LEU A 256 27.77 6.21 -10.50
CA LEU A 256 27.04 6.37 -9.25
C LEU A 256 25.72 5.60 -9.29
N LYS A 257 25.31 5.02 -8.17
CA LYS A 257 23.96 4.47 -7.99
C LYS A 257 23.20 5.30 -6.98
N MET A 258 21.99 5.74 -7.32
CA MET A 258 21.17 6.55 -6.45
C MET A 258 19.69 6.17 -6.53
N ASP A 259 18.96 6.42 -5.44
CA ASP A 259 17.52 6.24 -5.38
C ASP A 259 16.82 7.60 -5.44
N ALA A 260 15.92 7.78 -6.42
CA ALA A 260 15.09 8.96 -6.51
C ALA A 260 13.84 8.79 -5.63
N PHE A 261 13.96 9.18 -4.36
CA PHE A 261 12.89 9.00 -3.38
C PHE A 261 11.59 9.71 -3.79
N GLY A 262 10.48 8.98 -3.78
CA GLY A 262 9.15 9.48 -4.17
C GLY A 262 8.99 9.79 -5.66
N CYS A 263 9.99 9.47 -6.49
CA CYS A 263 9.93 9.70 -7.93
C CYS A 263 9.11 8.61 -8.64
N THR A 264 8.15 9.03 -9.45
CA THR A 264 7.30 8.13 -10.26
C THR A 264 7.36 8.40 -11.76
N SER A 265 8.22 9.32 -12.20
CA SER A 265 8.41 9.65 -13.61
C SER A 265 9.83 9.32 -14.04
N ARG A 266 9.95 8.66 -15.20
CA ARG A 266 11.24 8.42 -15.85
C ARG A 266 11.95 9.73 -16.20
N GLY A 267 11.21 10.75 -16.66
CA GLY A 267 11.76 12.07 -16.97
C GLY A 267 12.35 12.75 -15.74
N GLN A 268 11.62 12.73 -14.63
CA GLN A 268 12.12 13.24 -13.34
C GLN A 268 13.35 12.46 -12.86
N ALA A 269 13.37 11.12 -12.96
CA ALA A 269 14.52 10.30 -12.61
C ALA A 269 15.76 10.64 -13.46
N HIS A 270 15.59 10.78 -14.78
CA HIS A 270 16.65 11.18 -15.69
C HIS A 270 17.19 12.58 -15.36
N ARG A 271 16.31 13.56 -15.12
CA ARG A 271 16.72 14.90 -14.68
C ARG A 271 17.47 14.88 -13.35
N ALA A 272 17.12 13.98 -12.43
CA ALA A 272 17.82 13.83 -11.17
C ALA A 272 19.25 13.29 -11.37
N GLY A 273 19.43 12.25 -12.20
CA GLY A 273 20.76 11.73 -12.53
C GLY A 273 21.62 12.72 -13.31
N LEU A 274 21.03 13.39 -14.30
CA LEU A 274 21.72 14.40 -15.10
C LEU A 274 22.15 15.61 -14.25
N TRP A 275 21.33 15.98 -13.25
CA TRP A 275 21.69 17.04 -12.30
C TRP A 275 22.98 16.72 -11.54
N VAL A 276 23.14 15.49 -11.07
CA VAL A 276 24.35 15.05 -10.36
C VAL A 276 25.56 15.15 -11.28
N ILE A 277 25.49 14.55 -12.48
CA ILE A 277 26.59 14.57 -13.45
C ILE A 277 26.98 16.01 -13.81
N LYS A 278 26.00 16.87 -14.15
CA LYS A 278 26.28 18.25 -14.56
C LYS A 278 26.79 19.10 -13.40
N THR A 279 26.34 18.86 -12.17
CA THR A 279 26.90 19.52 -10.99
C THR A 279 28.38 19.14 -10.83
N GLU A 280 28.70 17.85 -10.85
CA GLU A 280 30.08 17.38 -10.66
C GLU A 280 31.05 17.77 -11.79
N LEU A 281 30.55 17.93 -13.02
CA LEU A 281 31.34 18.33 -14.19
C LEU A 281 31.47 19.85 -14.36
N LEU A 282 30.45 20.63 -14.01
CA LEU A 282 30.42 22.09 -14.24
C LEU A 282 30.81 22.89 -12.99
N GLU A 283 30.48 22.43 -11.79
CA GLU A 283 30.66 23.14 -10.52
C GLU A 283 31.83 22.54 -9.73
N THR A 284 33.03 22.64 -10.31
CA THR A 284 34.21 21.90 -9.82
C THR A 284 35.03 22.64 -8.76
N GLN A 285 34.83 23.96 -8.63
CA GLN A 285 35.64 24.81 -7.76
C GLN A 285 34.91 25.11 -6.45
N THR A 286 35.65 25.07 -5.34
CA THR A 286 35.26 25.65 -4.06
C THR A 286 36.19 26.82 -3.77
N VAL A 287 35.65 27.89 -3.21
CA VAL A 287 36.40 29.07 -2.80
C VAL A 287 36.17 29.34 -1.31
N ASP A 288 37.27 29.52 -0.59
CA ASP A 288 37.31 29.87 0.82
C ASP A 288 37.98 31.24 0.98
N PHE A 289 37.35 32.13 1.73
CA PHE A 289 37.87 33.47 1.99
C PHE A 289 37.28 34.05 3.28
N THR A 290 37.96 35.05 3.84
CA THR A 290 37.55 35.71 5.09
C THR A 290 37.11 37.13 4.80
N LEU A 291 35.97 37.54 5.34
CA LEU A 291 35.44 38.89 5.24
C LEU A 291 35.43 39.57 6.61
N GLY A 292 35.39 40.91 6.60
CA GLY A 292 34.97 41.68 7.77
C GLY A 292 33.46 41.57 8.00
N SER A 293 32.84 42.61 8.56
CA SER A 293 31.38 42.65 8.83
C SER A 293 30.47 42.45 7.61
N GLN A 294 31.02 42.49 6.39
CA GLN A 294 30.32 42.21 5.14
C GLN A 294 29.82 40.76 5.07
N GLY A 295 30.43 39.82 5.81
CA GLY A 295 29.97 38.43 5.87
C GLY A 295 28.54 38.26 6.40
N LEU A 296 28.04 39.22 7.20
CA LEU A 296 26.66 39.22 7.71
C LEU A 296 25.60 39.47 6.63
N ARG A 297 26.00 39.86 5.42
CA ARG A 297 25.09 40.12 4.30
C ARG A 297 24.54 38.86 3.65
N HIS A 298 25.11 37.70 3.97
CA HIS A 298 24.80 36.45 3.31
C HIS A 298 24.27 35.41 4.26
N THR A 299 23.41 34.58 3.71
CA THR A 299 23.01 33.30 4.29
C THR A 299 23.49 32.17 3.39
N PRO A 300 23.68 30.95 3.92
CA PRO A 300 23.89 29.79 3.08
C PRO A 300 22.83 29.72 1.99
N GLY A 301 23.24 29.54 0.73
CA GLY A 301 22.38 29.54 -0.44
C GLY A 301 22.51 30.71 -1.38
N ASP A 302 22.95 31.87 -0.88
CA ASP A 302 23.06 33.08 -1.68
C ASP A 302 24.09 32.92 -2.80
N ILE A 303 23.79 33.49 -3.97
CA ILE A 303 24.73 33.58 -5.08
C ILE A 303 25.56 34.84 -4.93
N ILE A 304 26.88 34.66 -4.91
CA ILE A 304 27.86 35.74 -4.85
C ILE A 304 28.70 35.74 -6.14
N GLU A 305 29.12 36.92 -6.57
CA GLU A 305 30.04 37.09 -7.68
C GLU A 305 31.45 37.31 -7.12
N ILE A 306 32.47 36.70 -7.73
CA ILE A 306 33.86 36.87 -7.31
C ILE A 306 34.66 37.52 -8.44
N CYS A 307 35.09 38.75 -8.19
CA CYS A 307 35.95 39.56 -9.04
C CYS A 307 37.39 39.51 -8.50
N ASP A 308 38.03 38.36 -8.71
CA ASP A 308 39.38 38.10 -8.24
C ASP A 308 40.42 38.46 -9.32
N ASN A 309 41.18 39.50 -9.06
CA ASN A 309 42.22 40.04 -9.93
C ASN A 309 43.39 39.07 -10.11
N ASP A 310 43.77 38.34 -9.06
CA ASP A 310 44.91 37.43 -9.07
C ASP A 310 44.60 36.19 -9.92
N TYR A 311 43.37 35.69 -9.82
CA TYR A 311 42.89 34.59 -10.65
C TYR A 311 42.66 35.04 -12.11
N ALA A 312 42.10 36.23 -12.32
CA ALA A 312 41.80 36.75 -13.65
C ALA A 312 43.06 37.14 -14.44
N GLY A 313 44.18 37.43 -13.77
CA GLY A 313 45.39 37.96 -14.39
C GLY A 313 45.23 39.38 -14.95
N THR A 314 44.14 40.07 -14.57
CA THR A 314 43.81 41.45 -14.97
C THR A 314 42.93 42.09 -13.90
N MET A 315 42.85 43.42 -13.89
CA MET A 315 42.06 44.18 -12.92
C MET A 315 40.57 44.08 -13.27
N THR A 316 39.86 43.23 -12.55
CA THR A 316 38.43 42.92 -12.72
C THR A 316 37.55 43.44 -11.58
N GLY A 317 38.12 43.94 -10.48
CA GLY A 317 37.32 44.52 -9.39
C GLY A 317 38.11 45.40 -8.43
N GLY A 318 37.42 46.34 -7.80
CA GLY A 318 38.01 47.32 -6.88
C GLY A 318 37.00 48.28 -6.25
N ARG A 319 37.45 49.50 -5.95
CA ARG A 319 36.66 50.59 -5.34
C ARG A 319 36.52 51.82 -6.25
N VAL A 320 35.36 52.46 -6.20
CA VAL A 320 35.14 53.74 -6.91
C VAL A 320 35.75 54.87 -6.09
N LEU A 321 36.67 55.67 -6.63
CA LEU A 321 37.27 56.80 -5.91
C LEU A 321 36.44 58.08 -6.02
N SER A 322 35.95 58.39 -7.22
CA SER A 322 35.11 59.57 -7.46
C SER A 322 34.13 59.37 -8.60
N ILE A 323 33.03 60.11 -8.55
CA ILE A 323 31.91 60.01 -9.49
C ILE A 323 31.66 61.41 -10.07
N ASP A 324 31.76 61.55 -11.39
CA ASP A 324 31.29 62.72 -12.10
C ASP A 324 29.92 62.43 -12.72
N ALA A 325 28.87 62.95 -12.05
CA ALA A 325 27.49 62.73 -12.45
C ALA A 325 27.12 63.41 -13.78
N ALA A 326 27.80 64.52 -14.15
CA ALA A 326 27.47 65.26 -15.36
C ALA A 326 27.91 64.52 -16.62
N THR A 327 29.08 63.89 -16.57
CA THR A 327 29.66 63.12 -17.68
C THR A 327 29.38 61.62 -17.59
N ARG A 328 28.87 61.14 -16.44
CA ARG A 328 28.73 59.71 -16.11
C ARG A 328 30.08 58.98 -16.08
N THR A 329 31.13 59.68 -15.65
CA THR A 329 32.48 59.13 -15.55
C THR A 329 32.78 58.70 -14.12
N LEU A 330 33.28 57.47 -13.97
CA LEU A 330 33.76 56.90 -12.72
C LEU A 330 35.28 56.87 -12.74
N THR A 331 35.90 57.35 -11.66
CA THR A 331 37.34 57.16 -11.42
C THR A 331 37.51 55.96 -10.49
N LEU A 332 38.26 54.97 -10.94
CA LEU A 332 38.49 53.71 -10.24
C LEU A 332 39.76 53.82 -9.38
N ASP A 333 39.90 52.93 -8.40
CA ASP A 333 41.07 52.85 -7.52
C ASP A 333 42.33 52.29 -8.19
N ARG A 334 42.21 51.82 -9.43
CA ARG A 334 43.27 51.21 -10.22
C ARG A 334 43.00 51.35 -11.71
N GLU A 335 44.04 51.16 -12.51
CA GLU A 335 43.94 51.11 -13.96
C GLU A 335 43.26 49.81 -14.41
N VAL A 336 42.40 49.90 -15.42
CA VAL A 336 41.67 48.77 -16.01
C VAL A 336 41.95 48.68 -17.50
N THR A 337 42.01 47.46 -18.02
CA THR A 337 42.22 47.20 -19.45
C THR A 337 40.92 46.68 -20.05
N LEU A 338 40.34 47.43 -21.00
CA LEU A 338 39.15 47.04 -21.73
C LEU A 338 39.52 46.46 -23.11
N PRO A 339 38.77 45.47 -23.63
CA PRO A 339 39.04 44.89 -24.94
C PRO A 339 38.67 45.86 -26.08
N GLU A 340 39.43 45.80 -27.18
CA GLU A 340 39.17 46.62 -28.39
C GLU A 340 37.84 46.26 -29.09
N THR A 341 37.32 45.06 -28.85
CA THR A 341 36.06 44.57 -29.44
C THR A 341 35.21 43.83 -28.42
N GLY A 342 33.89 43.99 -28.53
CA GLY A 342 32.88 43.41 -27.65
C GLY A 342 32.40 44.36 -26.56
N ALA A 343 31.18 44.12 -26.04
CA ALA A 343 30.56 44.98 -25.04
C ALA A 343 31.12 44.67 -23.64
N ALA A 344 31.76 45.66 -23.00
CA ALA A 344 32.18 45.59 -21.61
C ALA A 344 31.13 46.21 -20.69
N THR A 345 30.87 45.57 -19.55
CA THR A 345 29.94 46.07 -18.53
C THR A 345 30.65 46.23 -17.19
N VAL A 346 30.18 47.15 -16.37
CA VAL A 346 30.60 47.30 -14.97
C VAL A 346 29.40 47.07 -14.06
N ASN A 347 29.59 46.23 -13.04
CA ASN A 347 28.66 46.03 -11.94
C ASN A 347 28.95 47.07 -10.86
N LEU A 348 27.93 47.84 -10.48
CA LEU A 348 27.98 48.87 -9.44
C LEU A 348 26.89 48.62 -8.41
N ILE A 349 27.09 49.09 -7.19
CA ILE A 349 26.08 48.98 -6.14
C ILE A 349 25.19 50.23 -6.13
N ASN A 350 23.88 50.03 -6.23
CA ASN A 350 22.90 51.11 -6.10
C ASN A 350 22.55 51.42 -4.63
N GLY A 351 21.77 52.48 -4.39
CA GLY A 351 21.34 52.88 -3.05
C GLY A 351 20.52 51.85 -2.26
N SER A 352 19.99 50.82 -2.94
CA SER A 352 19.29 49.70 -2.28
C SER A 352 20.24 48.57 -1.86
N GLY A 353 21.54 48.71 -2.10
CA GLY A 353 22.53 47.67 -1.81
C GLY A 353 22.51 46.51 -2.81
N LYS A 354 21.98 46.70 -4.02
CA LYS A 354 21.94 45.67 -5.06
C LYS A 354 22.94 45.94 -6.18
N PRO A 355 23.59 44.90 -6.73
CA PRO A 355 24.43 45.04 -7.91
C PRO A 355 23.59 45.35 -9.16
N VAL A 356 24.03 46.34 -9.94
CA VAL A 356 23.43 46.77 -11.20
C VAL A 356 24.52 46.75 -12.28
N SER A 357 24.28 46.01 -13.35
CA SER A 357 25.19 45.91 -14.50
C SER A 357 24.90 47.04 -15.49
N VAL A 358 25.92 47.82 -15.85
CA VAL A 358 25.80 48.95 -16.78
C VAL A 358 26.86 48.84 -17.88
N ASP A 359 26.49 49.18 -19.11
CA ASP A 359 27.42 49.21 -20.25
C ASP A 359 28.45 50.34 -20.10
N ILE A 360 29.70 50.03 -20.45
CA ILE A 360 30.78 51.01 -20.57
C ILE A 360 30.75 51.60 -21.98
N THR A 361 30.58 52.92 -22.08
CA THR A 361 30.48 53.63 -23.37
C THR A 361 31.83 54.14 -23.84
N GLU A 362 32.68 54.62 -22.92
CA GLU A 362 34.01 55.16 -23.24
C GLU A 362 35.02 54.86 -22.13
N HIS A 363 36.31 54.85 -22.48
CA HIS A 363 37.45 54.63 -21.57
C HIS A 363 38.42 55.82 -21.69
N PRO A 364 38.07 56.99 -21.12
CA PRO A 364 38.82 58.24 -21.33
C PRO A 364 40.25 58.25 -20.76
N ALA A 365 40.54 57.42 -19.75
CA ALA A 365 41.86 57.26 -19.17
C ALA A 365 42.00 55.84 -18.57
N PRO A 366 43.23 55.33 -18.33
CA PRO A 366 43.43 53.99 -17.77
C PRO A 366 42.63 53.71 -16.50
N ASP A 367 42.44 54.71 -15.63
CA ASP A 367 41.71 54.66 -14.36
C ASP A 367 40.27 55.20 -14.44
N ARG A 368 39.77 55.58 -15.62
CA ARG A 368 38.45 56.24 -15.77
C ARG A 368 37.58 55.58 -16.81
N ILE A 369 36.37 55.21 -16.43
CA ILE A 369 35.36 54.64 -17.33
C ILE A 369 34.13 55.55 -17.40
N GLN A 370 33.51 55.64 -18.57
CA GLN A 370 32.22 56.32 -18.76
C GLN A 370 31.13 55.28 -18.98
N VAL A 371 30.03 55.40 -18.24
CA VAL A 371 28.94 54.42 -18.25
C VAL A 371 27.69 54.95 -18.94
N SER A 372 26.87 54.06 -19.50
CA SER A 372 25.65 54.43 -20.21
C SER A 372 24.64 55.12 -19.29
N THR A 373 24.51 54.65 -18.06
CA THR A 373 23.62 55.19 -17.02
C THR A 373 24.29 55.10 -15.65
N LEU A 374 24.19 56.15 -14.83
CA LEU A 374 24.61 56.03 -13.43
C LEU A 374 23.45 55.45 -12.62
N PRO A 375 23.62 54.30 -11.93
CA PRO A 375 22.60 53.78 -11.04
C PRO A 375 22.26 54.77 -9.92
N ASP A 376 21.03 54.72 -9.42
CA ASP A 376 20.59 55.60 -8.35
C ASP A 376 21.44 55.42 -7.09
N SER A 377 21.97 56.53 -6.56
CA SER A 377 22.76 56.58 -5.32
C SER A 377 24.00 55.66 -5.32
N VAL A 378 24.75 55.62 -6.42
CA VAL A 378 26.12 55.06 -6.39
C VAL A 378 26.99 55.93 -5.49
N GLU A 379 27.73 55.29 -4.60
CA GLU A 379 28.56 55.93 -3.58
C GLU A 379 30.05 55.82 -3.90
N THR A 380 30.83 56.83 -3.49
CA THR A 380 32.29 56.71 -3.44
C THR A 380 32.70 55.62 -2.46
N TYR A 381 33.81 54.93 -2.75
CA TYR A 381 34.25 53.69 -2.10
C TYR A 381 33.28 52.49 -2.25
N GLY A 382 32.28 52.61 -3.12
CA GLY A 382 31.46 51.50 -3.57
C GLY A 382 32.29 50.43 -4.30
N VAL A 383 31.85 49.18 -4.22
CA VAL A 383 32.45 48.06 -4.96
C VAL A 383 32.10 48.21 -6.44
N TRP A 384 33.08 47.97 -7.30
CA TRP A 384 32.85 47.73 -8.73
C TRP A 384 33.47 46.42 -9.18
N GLY A 385 32.83 45.79 -10.17
CA GLY A 385 33.33 44.59 -10.83
C GLY A 385 33.14 44.69 -12.35
N LEU A 386 34.17 44.36 -13.13
CA LEU A 386 34.12 44.35 -14.58
C LEU A 386 33.65 42.99 -15.10
N SER A 387 32.79 43.04 -16.10
CA SER A 387 32.36 41.88 -16.87
C SER A 387 32.74 42.11 -18.32
N LEU A 388 33.77 41.38 -18.76
CA LEU A 388 34.38 41.51 -20.08
C LEU A 388 33.91 40.36 -21.00
N PRO A 389 33.81 40.58 -22.33
CA PRO A 389 33.53 39.52 -23.30
C PRO A 389 34.49 38.33 -23.23
N SER A 390 35.76 38.61 -22.92
CA SER A 390 36.83 37.62 -22.80
C SER A 390 36.89 36.95 -21.41
N LEU A 391 36.12 37.44 -20.44
CA LEU A 391 36.20 36.99 -19.05
C LEU A 391 34.80 36.65 -18.53
N ARG A 392 34.55 35.36 -18.32
CA ARG A 392 33.27 34.89 -17.79
C ARG A 392 33.11 35.35 -16.33
N ARG A 393 31.92 35.88 -16.00
CA ARG A 393 31.51 36.14 -14.61
C ARG A 393 31.63 34.86 -13.77
N ARG A 394 32.28 34.95 -12.62
CA ARG A 394 32.48 33.81 -11.73
C ARG A 394 31.47 33.89 -10.60
N LEU A 395 30.48 33.00 -10.65
CA LEU A 395 29.42 32.91 -9.66
C LEU A 395 29.71 31.75 -8.72
N PHE A 396 29.45 31.96 -7.44
CA PHE A 396 29.58 30.95 -6.40
C PHE A 396 28.35 30.98 -5.50
N ARG A 397 27.87 29.81 -5.09
CA ARG A 397 26.82 29.65 -4.10
C ARG A 397 27.45 29.49 -2.72
N CYS A 398 27.09 30.35 -1.78
CA CYS A 398 27.52 30.24 -0.39
C CYS A 398 26.99 28.94 0.22
N VAL A 399 27.87 28.13 0.82
CA VAL A 399 27.49 26.87 1.50
C VAL A 399 27.59 27.03 3.01
N SER A 400 28.56 27.83 3.48
CA SER A 400 28.81 28.04 4.90
C SER A 400 29.25 29.47 5.16
N VAL A 401 28.70 30.03 6.23
CA VAL A 401 29.13 31.29 6.85
C VAL A 401 29.45 30.98 8.31
N ARG A 402 30.70 31.23 8.71
CA ARG A 402 31.15 31.00 10.09
C ARG A 402 31.75 32.28 10.66
N GLU A 403 31.24 32.71 11.80
CA GLU A 403 31.83 33.81 12.57
C GLU A 403 33.09 33.34 13.32
N ASN A 404 34.15 34.14 13.23
CA ASN A 404 35.39 33.95 13.96
C ASN A 404 35.41 34.81 15.23
N THR A 405 36.31 34.49 16.17
CA THR A 405 36.40 35.17 17.46
C THR A 405 36.85 36.63 17.39
N ASP A 406 37.37 37.07 16.24
CA ASP A 406 37.88 38.41 15.98
C ASP A 406 36.87 39.32 15.25
N GLY A 407 35.63 38.85 15.03
CA GLY A 407 34.59 39.58 14.30
C GLY A 407 34.70 39.51 12.78
N THR A 408 35.58 38.65 12.25
CA THR A 408 35.61 38.28 10.83
C THR A 408 34.70 37.08 10.54
N PHE A 409 34.38 36.88 9.27
CA PHE A 409 33.49 35.81 8.81
C PHE A 409 34.19 34.97 7.75
N ALA A 410 34.37 33.68 8.01
CA ALA A 410 34.84 32.71 7.04
C ALA A 410 33.69 32.26 6.14
N ILE A 411 33.87 32.45 4.84
CA ILE A 411 32.90 32.07 3.80
C ILE A 411 33.46 30.92 2.99
N THR A 412 32.67 29.86 2.85
CA THR A 412 32.92 28.77 1.89
C THR A 412 31.82 28.78 0.86
N ALA A 413 32.19 28.84 -0.42
CA ALA A 413 31.25 28.86 -1.52
C ALA A 413 31.67 27.90 -2.65
N VAL A 414 30.70 27.29 -3.32
CA VAL A 414 30.92 26.36 -4.43
C VAL A 414 30.53 27.03 -5.73
N GLN A 415 31.26 26.77 -6.81
CA GLN A 415 31.00 27.33 -8.12
C GLN A 415 29.54 27.12 -8.52
N HIS A 416 28.91 28.14 -9.09
CA HIS A 416 27.54 28.09 -9.57
C HIS A 416 27.49 28.35 -11.07
N VAL A 417 26.81 27.48 -11.81
CA VAL A 417 26.61 27.63 -13.25
C VAL A 417 25.10 27.77 -13.53
N PRO A 418 24.58 28.99 -13.80
CA PRO A 418 23.14 29.21 -14.00
C PRO A 418 22.53 28.39 -15.14
N GLU A 419 23.31 28.12 -16.19
CA GLU A 419 22.86 27.36 -17.36
C GLU A 419 22.63 25.88 -17.06
N LYS A 420 23.14 25.37 -15.93
CA LYS A 420 22.99 23.98 -15.48
C LYS A 420 21.52 23.54 -15.46
N GLU A 421 20.63 24.39 -14.96
CA GLU A 421 19.20 24.07 -14.87
C GLU A 421 18.59 23.85 -16.25
N ALA A 422 18.85 24.76 -17.19
CA ALA A 422 18.33 24.64 -18.56
C ALA A 422 18.88 23.39 -19.27
N ILE A 423 20.15 23.03 -19.05
CA ILE A 423 20.75 21.80 -19.58
C ILE A 423 20.03 20.57 -19.03
N VAL A 424 19.71 20.56 -17.73
CA VAL A 424 19.05 19.42 -17.08
C VAL A 424 17.59 19.31 -17.49
N ASP A 425 16.84 20.42 -17.46
CA ASP A 425 15.41 20.44 -17.79
C ASP A 425 15.15 19.99 -19.24
N ASN A 426 16.05 20.34 -20.18
CA ASN A 426 15.95 19.93 -21.59
C ASN A 426 16.74 18.65 -21.92
N GLY A 427 17.45 18.06 -20.95
CA GLY A 427 18.35 16.94 -21.20
C GLY A 427 17.67 15.58 -21.33
N ALA A 428 16.41 15.47 -20.90
CA ALA A 428 15.63 14.25 -21.10
C ALA A 428 15.14 14.17 -22.55
N ARG A 429 15.68 13.23 -23.32
CA ARG A 429 15.16 12.86 -24.64
C ARG A 429 15.08 11.34 -24.70
N PHE A 430 13.87 10.83 -24.60
CA PHE A 430 13.60 9.43 -24.80
C PHE A 430 13.11 9.26 -26.24
N GLU A 431 13.75 8.36 -26.97
CA GLU A 431 13.06 7.78 -28.10
C GLU A 431 11.83 7.10 -27.50
N LEU A 432 10.64 7.45 -27.99
CA LEU A 432 9.50 6.56 -27.82
C LEU A 432 10.02 5.22 -28.27
N GLN A 433 10.11 4.26 -27.34
CA GLN A 433 10.27 2.88 -27.73
C GLN A 433 9.05 2.61 -28.60
N SER A 434 9.22 2.74 -29.92
CA SER A 434 8.37 2.11 -30.89
C SER A 434 8.45 0.66 -30.47
N GLY A 435 7.41 0.19 -29.77
CA GLY A 435 7.50 -1.00 -28.94
C GLY A 435 8.27 -2.05 -29.71
N SER A 436 9.36 -2.56 -29.11
CA SER A 436 10.23 -3.50 -29.80
C SER A 436 9.37 -4.55 -30.49
N LEU A 437 9.64 -4.83 -31.77
CA LEU A 437 8.97 -5.88 -32.55
C LEU A 437 9.01 -7.26 -31.87
N ASN A 438 9.80 -7.42 -30.81
CA ASN A 438 9.74 -8.56 -29.90
C ASN A 438 8.51 -8.47 -28.99
N SER A 439 7.40 -8.93 -29.55
CA SER A 439 6.36 -9.77 -28.91
C SER A 439 6.09 -9.47 -27.44
N VAL A 440 5.23 -8.49 -27.18
CA VAL A 440 4.39 -8.52 -25.98
C VAL A 440 3.48 -9.74 -26.13
N ILE A 441 3.93 -10.89 -25.61
CA ILE A 441 3.14 -12.12 -25.58
C ILE A 441 1.85 -11.78 -24.82
N PRO A 442 0.67 -11.84 -25.47
CA PRO A 442 -0.58 -11.55 -24.78
C PRO A 442 -0.71 -12.50 -23.57
N PRO A 443 -1.03 -11.98 -22.37
CA PRO A 443 -1.11 -12.80 -21.17
C PRO A 443 -2.20 -13.87 -21.32
N ALA A 444 -1.99 -15.02 -20.69
CA ALA A 444 -3.01 -16.06 -20.63
C ALA A 444 -4.23 -15.55 -19.84
N VAL A 445 -5.43 -15.79 -20.36
CA VAL A 445 -6.69 -15.55 -19.65
C VAL A 445 -6.92 -16.74 -18.72
N GLN A 446 -7.12 -16.48 -17.43
CA GLN A 446 -7.35 -17.48 -16.40
C GLN A 446 -8.68 -17.23 -15.68
N HIS A 447 -9.21 -18.27 -15.04
CA HIS A 447 -10.45 -18.21 -14.24
C HIS A 447 -11.65 -17.57 -14.95
N LEU A 448 -11.79 -17.80 -16.26
CA LEU A 448 -12.93 -17.31 -17.02
C LEU A 448 -14.23 -17.94 -16.49
N THR A 449 -15.08 -17.11 -15.90
CA THR A 449 -16.38 -17.49 -15.33
C THR A 449 -17.49 -16.64 -15.93
N VAL A 450 -18.71 -17.20 -15.98
CA VAL A 450 -19.91 -16.51 -16.45
C VAL A 450 -21.06 -16.75 -15.49
N GLU A 451 -21.66 -15.66 -15.00
CA GLU A 451 -22.85 -15.69 -14.17
C GLU A 451 -24.07 -15.21 -14.97
N VAL A 452 -25.16 -15.99 -14.93
CA VAL A 452 -26.42 -15.67 -15.59
C VAL A 452 -27.40 -15.08 -14.60
N SER A 453 -28.01 -13.95 -14.95
CA SER A 453 -29.08 -13.32 -14.16
C SER A 453 -30.23 -12.85 -15.07
N ALA A 454 -31.37 -12.54 -14.48
CA ALA A 454 -32.52 -11.99 -15.19
C ALA A 454 -32.92 -10.63 -14.58
N ALA A 455 -33.07 -9.62 -15.42
CA ALA A 455 -33.56 -8.29 -15.04
C ALA A 455 -34.45 -7.74 -16.15
N ASP A 456 -35.58 -7.11 -15.78
CA ASP A 456 -36.52 -6.45 -16.71
C ASP A 456 -36.96 -7.33 -17.91
N GLY A 457 -37.16 -8.63 -17.66
CA GLY A 457 -37.60 -9.58 -18.70
C GLY A 457 -36.51 -10.00 -19.70
N GLN A 458 -35.24 -9.64 -19.46
CA GLN A 458 -34.09 -10.04 -20.27
C GLN A 458 -33.08 -10.85 -19.46
N TYR A 459 -32.43 -11.82 -20.11
CA TYR A 459 -31.31 -12.55 -19.54
C TYR A 459 -30.00 -11.81 -19.77
N LEU A 460 -29.20 -11.75 -18.72
CA LEU A 460 -27.89 -11.13 -18.65
C LEU A 460 -26.83 -12.21 -18.39
N ALA A 461 -25.67 -12.08 -19.00
CA ALA A 461 -24.50 -12.90 -18.68
C ALA A 461 -23.32 -11.99 -18.34
N GLN A 462 -22.86 -12.03 -17.09
CA GLN A 462 -21.68 -11.31 -16.63
C GLN A 462 -20.47 -12.24 -16.73
N ALA A 463 -19.54 -11.92 -17.62
CA ALA A 463 -18.28 -12.64 -17.75
C ALA A 463 -17.18 -11.95 -16.94
N LYS A 464 -16.37 -12.72 -16.22
CA LYS A 464 -15.20 -12.25 -15.46
C LYS A 464 -14.01 -13.19 -15.67
N TRP A 465 -12.81 -12.65 -15.69
CA TRP A 465 -11.57 -13.41 -15.85
C TRP A 465 -10.39 -12.67 -15.21
N ASP A 466 -9.25 -13.34 -15.10
CA ASP A 466 -8.01 -12.75 -14.60
C ASP A 466 -6.84 -12.95 -15.58
N THR A 467 -5.78 -12.16 -15.40
CA THR A 467 -4.51 -12.37 -16.07
C THR A 467 -3.37 -12.42 -15.05
N PRO A 468 -2.39 -13.32 -15.19
CA PRO A 468 -1.30 -13.48 -14.23
C PRO A 468 -0.33 -12.27 -14.20
N ARG A 469 -0.42 -11.37 -15.19
CA ARG A 469 0.36 -10.13 -15.29
C ARG A 469 -0.50 -9.01 -15.85
N VAL A 470 -0.29 -7.79 -15.38
CA VAL A 470 -0.85 -6.57 -15.97
C VAL A 470 0.15 -6.09 -17.03
N VAL A 471 -0.29 -6.08 -18.29
CA VAL A 471 0.56 -5.72 -19.42
C VAL A 471 -0.03 -4.52 -20.14
N LYS A 472 0.78 -3.48 -20.36
CA LYS A 472 0.36 -2.23 -21.00
C LYS A 472 -0.17 -2.48 -22.42
N GLY A 473 -1.33 -1.91 -22.74
CA GLY A 473 -1.90 -1.96 -24.09
C GLY A 473 -2.60 -3.28 -24.47
N VAL A 474 -2.83 -4.19 -23.51
CA VAL A 474 -3.64 -5.38 -23.73
C VAL A 474 -5.12 -5.04 -23.64
N ARG A 475 -5.90 -5.55 -24.60
CA ARG A 475 -7.37 -5.56 -24.59
C ARG A 475 -7.84 -7.01 -24.68
N PHE A 476 -9.08 -7.29 -24.30
CA PHE A 476 -9.65 -8.63 -24.40
C PHE A 476 -10.70 -8.65 -25.50
N SER A 477 -10.56 -9.58 -26.45
CA SER A 477 -11.64 -9.91 -27.39
C SER A 477 -12.46 -11.05 -26.84
N LEU A 478 -13.76 -10.80 -26.76
CA LEU A 478 -14.76 -11.75 -26.38
C LEU A 478 -15.53 -12.16 -27.64
N ARG A 479 -15.73 -13.45 -27.79
CA ARG A 479 -16.57 -14.04 -28.84
C ARG A 479 -17.61 -14.93 -28.17
N LEU A 480 -18.87 -14.54 -28.29
CA LEU A 480 -20.00 -15.30 -27.78
C LEU A 480 -20.71 -16.00 -28.94
N THR A 481 -20.78 -17.32 -28.90
CA THR A 481 -21.48 -18.13 -29.90
C THR A 481 -22.61 -18.93 -29.25
N SER A 482 -23.75 -19.06 -29.94
CA SER A 482 -24.88 -19.90 -29.55
C SER A 482 -24.84 -21.24 -30.28
N GLY A 483 -25.20 -22.32 -29.60
CA GLY A 483 -25.18 -23.69 -30.14
C GLY A 483 -23.85 -24.41 -29.90
N SER A 484 -23.79 -25.67 -30.31
CA SER A 484 -22.64 -26.57 -30.11
C SER A 484 -22.14 -27.13 -31.45
N GLY A 485 -20.83 -27.27 -31.62
CA GLY A 485 -20.24 -27.91 -32.81
C GLY A 485 -20.40 -27.11 -34.11
N GLU A 486 -20.72 -27.79 -35.21
CA GLU A 486 -20.85 -27.21 -36.56
C GLU A 486 -22.06 -26.25 -36.70
N ASP A 487 -23.06 -26.37 -35.84
CA ASP A 487 -24.25 -25.49 -35.82
C ASP A 487 -24.04 -24.19 -35.00
N SER A 488 -22.82 -23.92 -34.55
CA SER A 488 -22.51 -22.73 -33.75
C SER A 488 -22.66 -21.43 -34.56
N ARG A 489 -23.48 -20.51 -34.05
CA ARG A 489 -23.71 -19.19 -34.66
C ARG A 489 -23.14 -18.10 -33.77
N LEU A 490 -22.49 -17.11 -34.38
CA LEU A 490 -21.98 -15.95 -33.65
C LEU A 490 -23.15 -15.09 -33.15
N VAL A 491 -23.21 -14.85 -31.85
CA VAL A 491 -24.20 -13.97 -31.23
C VAL A 491 -23.66 -12.55 -31.20
N THR A 492 -22.47 -12.36 -30.65
CA THR A 492 -21.81 -11.06 -30.57
C THR A 492 -20.31 -11.19 -30.34
N THR A 493 -19.59 -10.12 -30.66
CA THR A 493 -18.19 -9.93 -30.26
C THR A 493 -18.06 -8.61 -29.50
N ALA A 494 -17.16 -8.58 -28.52
CA ALA A 494 -16.84 -7.38 -27.78
C ALA A 494 -15.33 -7.25 -27.62
N ILE A 495 -14.86 -6.01 -27.50
CA ILE A 495 -13.49 -5.71 -27.10
C ILE A 495 -13.56 -4.82 -25.87
N THR A 496 -12.95 -5.23 -24.77
CA THR A 496 -12.86 -4.42 -23.55
C THR A 496 -11.41 -4.30 -23.08
N ALA A 497 -11.10 -3.21 -22.38
CA ALA A 497 -9.85 -3.08 -21.64
C ALA A 497 -9.96 -3.63 -20.20
N ASP A 498 -11.19 -3.83 -19.73
CA ASP A 498 -11.48 -4.36 -18.40
C ASP A 498 -11.41 -5.90 -18.40
N THR A 499 -11.30 -6.48 -17.21
CA THR A 499 -11.31 -7.93 -16.99
C THR A 499 -12.71 -8.50 -16.73
N GLU A 500 -13.74 -7.71 -17.05
CA GLU A 500 -15.14 -8.12 -17.01
C GLU A 500 -15.93 -7.57 -18.20
N HIS A 501 -17.00 -8.25 -18.58
CA HIS A 501 -17.90 -7.78 -19.62
C HIS A 501 -19.31 -8.33 -19.42
N ARG A 502 -20.32 -7.47 -19.63
CA ARG A 502 -21.73 -7.82 -19.49
C ARG A 502 -22.40 -7.96 -20.85
N PHE A 503 -22.97 -9.13 -21.10
CA PHE A 503 -23.86 -9.37 -22.23
C PHE A 503 -25.32 -9.23 -21.77
N SER A 504 -26.15 -8.58 -22.58
CA SER A 504 -27.58 -8.36 -22.29
C SER A 504 -28.48 -8.77 -23.44
N GLY A 505 -29.73 -9.10 -23.13
CA GLY A 505 -30.72 -9.45 -24.15
C GLY A 505 -30.47 -10.81 -24.79
N LEU A 506 -29.89 -11.75 -24.06
CA LEU A 506 -29.57 -13.08 -24.57
C LEU A 506 -30.84 -13.95 -24.69
N PRO A 507 -31.14 -14.54 -25.86
CA PRO A 507 -32.21 -15.53 -26.01
C PRO A 507 -31.98 -16.80 -25.19
N LEU A 508 -33.00 -17.66 -25.14
CA LEU A 508 -32.82 -19.01 -24.59
C LEU A 508 -31.88 -19.82 -25.49
N GLY A 509 -30.93 -20.53 -24.90
CA GLY A 509 -29.98 -21.35 -25.64
C GLY A 509 -28.74 -21.76 -24.85
N GLU A 510 -27.89 -22.54 -25.52
CA GLU A 510 -26.55 -22.88 -25.03
C GLU A 510 -25.53 -21.92 -25.65
N TYR A 511 -24.62 -21.42 -24.82
CA TYR A 511 -23.63 -20.43 -25.21
C TYR A 511 -22.22 -20.90 -24.89
N THR A 512 -21.31 -20.57 -25.80
CA THR A 512 -19.86 -20.71 -25.61
C THR A 512 -19.24 -19.33 -25.66
N LEU A 513 -18.55 -18.95 -24.59
CA LEU A 513 -17.78 -17.71 -24.50
C LEU A 513 -16.30 -18.02 -24.65
N THR A 514 -15.66 -17.42 -25.64
CA THR A 514 -14.21 -17.44 -25.80
C THR A 514 -13.64 -16.05 -25.54
N VAL A 515 -12.65 -15.95 -24.66
CA VAL A 515 -11.94 -14.71 -24.35
C VAL A 515 -10.46 -14.86 -24.72
N ARG A 516 -9.92 -13.88 -25.44
CA ARG A 516 -8.51 -13.81 -25.84
C ARG A 516 -7.92 -12.47 -25.45
N ALA A 517 -6.74 -12.48 -24.85
CA ALA A 517 -5.94 -11.27 -24.73
C ALA A 517 -5.42 -10.88 -26.13
N ILE A 518 -5.50 -9.60 -26.45
CA ILE A 518 -5.00 -8.98 -27.68
C ILE A 518 -4.03 -7.89 -27.27
N ASN A 519 -2.81 -7.92 -27.80
CA ASN A 519 -1.87 -6.81 -27.61
C ASN A 519 -2.20 -5.64 -28.57
N SER A 520 -1.46 -4.54 -28.44
CA SER A 520 -1.60 -3.34 -29.27
C SER A 520 -1.38 -3.57 -30.78
N TYR A 521 -0.82 -4.74 -31.16
CA TYR A 521 -0.55 -5.13 -32.55
C TYR A 521 -1.60 -6.10 -33.13
N GLY A 522 -2.63 -6.47 -32.36
CA GLY A 522 -3.68 -7.39 -32.81
C GLY A 522 -3.31 -8.88 -32.66
N GLN A 523 -2.13 -9.21 -32.12
CA GLN A 523 -1.75 -10.59 -31.81
C GLN A 523 -2.63 -11.11 -30.69
N GLN A 524 -3.24 -12.28 -30.92
CA GLN A 524 -4.14 -12.92 -29.96
C GLN A 524 -3.38 -13.98 -29.16
N GLY A 525 -3.56 -13.97 -27.84
CA GLY A 525 -3.06 -15.01 -26.95
C GLY A 525 -3.93 -16.28 -27.00
N GLU A 526 -3.55 -17.26 -26.19
CA GLU A 526 -4.30 -18.50 -26.02
C GLU A 526 -5.74 -18.21 -25.56
N PRO A 527 -6.76 -18.82 -26.21
CA PRO A 527 -8.14 -18.64 -25.83
C PRO A 527 -8.48 -19.36 -24.51
N ALA A 528 -9.08 -18.63 -23.57
CA ALA A 528 -9.88 -19.24 -22.52
C ALA A 528 -11.31 -19.41 -23.03
N THR A 529 -11.89 -20.59 -22.86
CA THR A 529 -13.26 -20.89 -23.27
C THR A 529 -14.05 -21.43 -22.10
N THR A 530 -15.28 -20.95 -21.93
CA THR A 530 -16.25 -21.47 -20.98
C THR A 530 -17.62 -21.59 -21.64
N THR A 531 -18.45 -22.50 -21.14
CA THR A 531 -19.81 -22.72 -21.64
C THR A 531 -20.83 -22.43 -20.55
N PHE A 532 -21.95 -21.84 -20.93
CA PHE A 532 -23.08 -21.58 -20.03
C PHE A 532 -24.40 -21.75 -20.79
N ARG A 533 -25.48 -21.95 -20.05
CA ARG A 533 -26.81 -22.22 -20.64
C ARG A 533 -27.84 -21.28 -20.05
N ILE A 534 -28.76 -20.83 -20.90
CA ILE A 534 -29.93 -20.06 -20.52
C ILE A 534 -31.14 -20.86 -21.02
N ASN A 535 -31.43 -21.99 -20.36
CA ASN A 535 -32.53 -22.89 -20.72
C ASN A 535 -33.34 -23.26 -19.47
N ALA A 536 -34.61 -23.63 -19.68
CA ALA A 536 -35.40 -24.26 -18.63
C ALA A 536 -34.69 -25.56 -18.20
N PRO A 537 -34.76 -25.91 -16.91
CA PRO A 537 -34.00 -27.03 -16.38
C PRO A 537 -34.61 -28.36 -16.86
N ALA A 538 -33.77 -29.37 -17.04
CA ALA A 538 -34.25 -30.73 -17.30
C ALA A 538 -35.01 -31.27 -16.08
N ALA A 539 -36.02 -32.10 -16.32
CA ALA A 539 -36.72 -32.79 -15.23
C ALA A 539 -35.76 -33.73 -14.48
N PRO A 540 -35.99 -33.99 -13.18
CA PRO A 540 -35.19 -34.96 -12.43
C PRO A 540 -35.13 -36.30 -13.18
N ALA A 541 -33.96 -36.88 -13.34
CA ALA A 541 -33.83 -38.18 -14.02
C ALA A 541 -34.38 -39.31 -13.16
N THR A 542 -34.12 -39.25 -11.85
CA THR A 542 -34.63 -40.18 -10.86
C THR A 542 -34.92 -39.45 -9.55
N ILE A 543 -35.79 -40.04 -8.74
CA ILE A 543 -36.04 -39.61 -7.36
C ILE A 543 -35.70 -40.80 -6.47
N GLU A 544 -34.63 -40.67 -5.69
CA GLU A 544 -34.24 -41.66 -4.70
C GLU A 544 -35.14 -41.50 -3.47
N LEU A 545 -35.86 -42.57 -3.11
CA LEU A 545 -36.72 -42.59 -1.93
C LEU A 545 -36.08 -43.45 -0.85
N THR A 546 -35.83 -42.87 0.32
CA THR A 546 -35.29 -43.57 1.49
C THR A 546 -36.41 -43.80 2.51
N PRO A 547 -36.82 -45.06 2.78
CA PRO A 547 -37.80 -45.39 3.80
C PRO A 547 -37.25 -45.18 5.23
N GLY A 548 -38.01 -44.50 6.08
CA GLY A 548 -37.78 -44.41 7.52
C GLY A 548 -39.00 -44.88 8.33
N TYR A 549 -38.88 -44.93 9.66
CA TYR A 549 -40.02 -45.27 10.53
C TYR A 549 -41.01 -44.11 10.58
N PHE A 550 -42.23 -44.30 10.07
CA PHE A 550 -43.23 -43.23 9.86
C PHE A 550 -42.72 -42.04 9.02
N GLN A 551 -41.75 -42.28 8.13
CA GLN A 551 -41.07 -41.24 7.36
C GLN A 551 -40.67 -41.75 5.98
N ILE A 552 -40.67 -40.87 4.97
CA ILE A 552 -40.06 -41.09 3.67
C ILE A 552 -39.27 -39.85 3.29
N THR A 553 -38.03 -40.01 2.84
CA THR A 553 -37.19 -38.93 2.32
C THR A 553 -37.02 -39.07 0.82
N ALA A 554 -37.24 -37.98 0.08
CA ALA A 554 -37.07 -37.90 -1.36
C ALA A 554 -35.85 -37.05 -1.72
N VAL A 555 -34.96 -37.62 -2.52
CA VAL A 555 -33.73 -36.97 -3.04
C VAL A 555 -33.74 -37.05 -4.57
N PRO A 556 -34.05 -35.96 -5.27
CA PRO A 556 -34.03 -35.92 -6.73
C PRO A 556 -32.60 -35.93 -7.26
N ARG A 557 -32.36 -36.61 -8.39
CA ARG A 557 -31.08 -36.64 -9.10
C ARG A 557 -31.27 -36.21 -10.54
N LEU A 558 -30.41 -35.31 -11.02
CA LEU A 558 -30.34 -34.95 -12.44
C LEU A 558 -29.46 -35.94 -13.21
N ALA A 559 -29.77 -36.17 -14.48
CA ALA A 559 -28.92 -36.97 -15.37
C ALA A 559 -27.55 -36.29 -15.62
N VAL A 560 -27.54 -34.95 -15.63
CA VAL A 560 -26.35 -34.11 -15.75
C VAL A 560 -26.40 -33.10 -14.61
N TYR A 561 -25.32 -33.02 -13.83
CA TYR A 561 -25.23 -32.07 -12.72
C TYR A 561 -25.34 -30.63 -13.25
N ASP A 562 -26.26 -29.85 -12.68
CA ASP A 562 -26.46 -28.44 -12.97
C ASP A 562 -26.55 -27.65 -11.65
N PRO A 563 -25.57 -26.79 -11.34
CA PRO A 563 -25.54 -26.06 -10.07
C PRO A 563 -26.59 -24.94 -9.99
N THR A 564 -27.23 -24.58 -11.11
CA THR A 564 -28.26 -23.53 -11.15
C THR A 564 -29.67 -24.04 -10.82
N VAL A 565 -29.82 -25.36 -10.63
CA VAL A 565 -31.11 -26.03 -10.45
C VAL A 565 -31.43 -26.25 -8.98
N GLN A 566 -32.66 -25.89 -8.60
CA GLN A 566 -33.32 -26.26 -7.35
C GLN A 566 -34.48 -27.21 -7.66
N PHE A 567 -35.02 -27.90 -6.64
CA PHE A 567 -36.19 -28.77 -6.82
C PHE A 567 -37.36 -28.27 -5.99
N GLU A 568 -38.54 -28.22 -6.60
CA GLU A 568 -39.80 -28.03 -5.89
C GLU A 568 -40.43 -29.41 -5.59
N PHE A 569 -40.98 -29.60 -4.38
CA PHE A 569 -41.52 -30.89 -3.90
C PHE A 569 -43.01 -30.83 -3.59
N TRP A 570 -43.73 -31.90 -3.97
CA TRP A 570 -45.14 -32.13 -3.67
C TRP A 570 -45.37 -33.56 -3.19
N PHE A 571 -46.37 -33.72 -2.33
CA PHE A 571 -46.68 -35.00 -1.69
C PHE A 571 -48.18 -35.31 -1.67
N SER A 572 -48.52 -36.55 -2.05
CA SER A 572 -49.88 -37.09 -2.02
C SER A 572 -49.93 -38.48 -1.38
N GLU A 573 -51.03 -38.78 -0.70
CA GLU A 573 -51.32 -40.14 -0.20
C GLU A 573 -51.96 -41.06 -1.23
N ALA A 574 -52.41 -40.51 -2.36
CA ALA A 574 -53.01 -41.25 -3.47
C ALA A 574 -52.41 -40.79 -4.80
N LYS A 575 -52.30 -41.71 -5.75
CA LYS A 575 -51.79 -41.38 -7.08
C LYS A 575 -52.75 -40.40 -7.77
N ILE A 576 -52.21 -39.33 -8.33
CA ILE A 576 -52.93 -38.43 -9.24
C ILE A 576 -52.82 -38.96 -10.66
N ALA A 577 -53.93 -38.93 -11.40
CA ALA A 577 -54.00 -39.45 -12.77
C ALA A 577 -53.37 -38.51 -13.81
N ASP A 578 -53.39 -37.20 -13.56
CA ASP A 578 -52.85 -36.16 -14.47
C ASP A 578 -51.87 -35.24 -13.73
N ALA A 579 -50.64 -35.15 -14.25
CA ALA A 579 -49.59 -34.30 -13.71
C ALA A 579 -49.96 -32.80 -13.72
N ALA A 580 -50.88 -32.36 -14.59
CA ALA A 580 -51.36 -30.97 -14.59
C ALA A 580 -52.16 -30.60 -13.33
N GLN A 581 -52.69 -31.59 -12.60
CA GLN A 581 -53.45 -31.36 -11.37
C GLN A 581 -52.57 -31.33 -10.10
N VAL A 582 -51.26 -31.55 -10.24
CA VAL A 582 -50.34 -31.59 -9.08
C VAL A 582 -50.34 -30.27 -8.31
N GLU A 583 -50.31 -29.14 -9.01
CA GLU A 583 -50.25 -27.82 -8.35
C GLU A 583 -51.53 -27.45 -7.58
N THR A 584 -52.68 -28.01 -7.96
CA THR A 584 -53.98 -27.67 -7.37
C THR A 584 -54.47 -28.72 -6.37
N SER A 585 -54.10 -29.98 -6.56
CA SER A 585 -54.67 -31.13 -5.84
C SER A 585 -53.67 -31.85 -4.94
N VAL A 586 -52.38 -31.51 -5.01
CA VAL A 586 -51.33 -32.13 -4.21
C VAL A 586 -50.70 -31.11 -3.27
N ARG A 587 -50.36 -31.55 -2.05
CA ARG A 587 -49.75 -30.68 -1.05
C ARG A 587 -48.33 -30.28 -1.47
N TYR A 588 -48.10 -28.99 -1.66
CA TYR A 588 -46.76 -28.42 -1.82
C TYR A 588 -45.99 -28.51 -0.51
N LEU A 589 -44.73 -28.95 -0.60
CA LEU A 589 -43.83 -29.12 0.54
C LEU A 589 -42.84 -27.96 0.66
N GLY A 590 -42.26 -27.52 -0.46
CA GLY A 590 -41.28 -26.43 -0.52
C GLY A 590 -40.24 -26.63 -1.61
N THR A 591 -39.17 -25.84 -1.57
CA THR A 591 -38.04 -25.88 -2.51
C THR A 591 -36.76 -26.25 -1.78
N GLY A 592 -35.96 -27.17 -2.32
CA GLY A 592 -34.68 -27.57 -1.74
C GLY A 592 -33.98 -28.67 -2.54
N SER A 593 -32.96 -29.29 -1.94
CA SER A 593 -32.23 -30.44 -2.51
C SER A 593 -32.80 -31.81 -2.11
N GLN A 594 -33.53 -31.87 -0.99
CA GLN A 594 -34.22 -33.06 -0.51
C GLN A 594 -35.43 -32.65 0.34
N TRP A 595 -36.38 -33.56 0.50
CA TRP A 595 -37.50 -33.35 1.43
C TRP A 595 -37.87 -34.62 2.17
N SER A 596 -38.19 -34.50 3.45
CA SER A 596 -38.71 -35.60 4.27
C SER A 596 -40.15 -35.34 4.67
N VAL A 597 -41.02 -36.33 4.47
CA VAL A 597 -42.38 -36.33 5.00
C VAL A 597 -42.44 -37.34 6.13
N SER A 598 -42.86 -36.89 7.31
CA SER A 598 -43.04 -37.73 8.49
C SER A 598 -44.39 -37.44 9.15
N GLY A 599 -44.97 -38.45 9.79
CA GLY A 599 -46.21 -38.26 10.54
C GLY A 599 -47.03 -39.55 10.77
N PRO A 600 -48.06 -39.48 11.62
CA PRO A 600 -48.88 -40.64 11.99
C PRO A 600 -49.71 -41.22 10.83
N HIS A 601 -49.86 -40.46 9.75
CA HIS A 601 -50.56 -40.88 8.52
C HIS A 601 -49.63 -41.65 7.56
N ILE A 602 -48.31 -41.61 7.78
CA ILE A 602 -47.29 -42.32 6.98
C ILE A 602 -47.14 -43.75 7.50
N LYS A 603 -48.06 -44.64 7.11
CA LYS A 603 -48.13 -46.02 7.62
C LYS A 603 -47.24 -47.00 6.85
N PRO A 604 -46.66 -48.01 7.53
CA PRO A 604 -45.97 -49.13 6.86
C PRO A 604 -46.88 -49.81 5.83
N GLY A 605 -46.30 -50.23 4.70
CA GLY A 605 -47.00 -50.99 3.67
C GLY A 605 -47.98 -50.19 2.78
N LYS A 606 -48.19 -48.89 3.03
CA LYS A 606 -48.97 -48.00 2.15
C LYS A 606 -48.05 -47.26 1.18
N ASP A 607 -48.46 -47.17 -0.08
CA ASP A 607 -47.77 -46.39 -1.12
C ASP A 607 -48.10 -44.90 -1.00
N PHE A 608 -47.06 -44.06 -1.01
CA PHE A 608 -47.15 -42.61 -1.03
C PHE A 608 -46.45 -42.06 -2.27
N TRP A 609 -46.93 -40.93 -2.78
CA TRP A 609 -46.49 -40.38 -4.06
C TRP A 609 -45.81 -39.03 -3.87
N PHE A 610 -44.60 -38.91 -4.42
CA PHE A 610 -43.86 -37.67 -4.54
C PHE A 610 -43.90 -37.20 -5.98
N TYR A 611 -44.16 -35.91 -6.16
CA TYR A 611 -44.04 -35.24 -7.44
C TYR A 611 -42.99 -34.15 -7.29
N VAL A 612 -41.96 -34.20 -8.13
CA VAL A 612 -40.83 -33.27 -8.06
C VAL A 612 -40.60 -32.69 -9.45
N ARG A 613 -40.28 -31.40 -9.51
CA ARG A 613 -39.77 -30.77 -10.73
C ARG A 613 -38.56 -29.90 -10.43
N SER A 614 -37.71 -29.75 -11.43
CA SER A 614 -36.56 -28.87 -11.41
C SER A 614 -36.99 -27.44 -11.70
N VAL A 615 -36.35 -26.47 -11.03
CA VAL A 615 -36.59 -25.04 -11.23
C VAL A 615 -35.26 -24.29 -11.26
N ASN A 616 -35.15 -23.29 -12.13
CA ASN A 616 -34.03 -22.33 -12.16
C ASN A 616 -34.58 -20.93 -12.50
N LEU A 617 -33.69 -19.95 -12.71
CA LEU A 617 -34.07 -18.58 -13.07
C LEU A 617 -34.83 -18.46 -14.40
N VAL A 618 -34.73 -19.46 -15.28
CA VAL A 618 -35.31 -19.46 -16.62
C VAL A 618 -36.70 -20.07 -16.65
N GLY A 619 -36.96 -21.09 -15.83
CA GLY A 619 -38.26 -21.75 -15.81
C GLY A 619 -38.31 -23.03 -14.97
N LYS A 620 -39.32 -23.84 -15.26
CA LYS A 620 -39.69 -25.05 -14.52
C LYS A 620 -39.76 -26.24 -15.47
N SER A 621 -39.30 -27.41 -15.01
CA SER A 621 -39.43 -28.65 -15.78
C SER A 621 -40.82 -29.27 -15.65
N ALA A 622 -41.08 -30.32 -16.42
CA ALA A 622 -42.19 -31.24 -16.17
C ALA A 622 -42.01 -31.94 -14.80
N PHE A 623 -43.13 -32.41 -14.23
CA PHE A 623 -43.14 -33.21 -13.02
C PHE A 623 -42.64 -34.63 -13.27
N VAL A 624 -41.90 -35.15 -12.30
CA VAL A 624 -41.48 -36.54 -12.22
C VAL A 624 -42.11 -37.15 -10.98
N GLU A 625 -42.76 -38.29 -11.18
CA GLU A 625 -43.44 -39.02 -10.10
C GLU A 625 -42.55 -40.13 -9.56
N ALA A 626 -42.60 -40.34 -8.24
CA ALA A 626 -42.02 -41.51 -7.59
C ALA A 626 -42.92 -41.98 -6.45
N SER A 627 -43.15 -43.29 -6.37
CA SER A 627 -43.89 -43.92 -5.28
C SER A 627 -42.94 -44.58 -4.28
N GLY A 628 -43.15 -44.33 -2.99
CA GLY A 628 -42.37 -44.95 -1.91
C GLY A 628 -43.25 -45.41 -0.76
N ARG A 629 -42.71 -46.33 0.03
CA ARG A 629 -43.31 -46.82 1.28
C ARG A 629 -42.44 -46.39 2.45
N ALA A 630 -43.06 -46.15 3.60
CA ALA A 630 -42.32 -46.09 4.85
C ALA A 630 -41.67 -47.46 5.12
N SER A 631 -40.68 -47.51 6.02
CA SER A 631 -40.10 -48.79 6.44
C SER A 631 -41.21 -49.76 6.87
N ASN A 632 -41.05 -51.05 6.56
CA ASN A 632 -41.96 -52.13 6.97
C ASN A 632 -41.26 -53.13 7.91
N ASP A 633 -40.17 -52.70 8.53
CA ASP A 633 -39.43 -53.49 9.50
C ASP A 633 -40.17 -53.57 10.84
N ALA A 634 -40.90 -54.68 11.04
CA ALA A 634 -41.67 -54.92 12.24
C ALA A 634 -40.82 -54.95 13.53
N ALA A 635 -39.57 -55.44 13.46
CA ALA A 635 -38.68 -55.51 14.61
C ALA A 635 -38.25 -54.10 15.06
N GLY A 636 -37.85 -53.26 14.11
CA GLY A 636 -37.51 -51.87 14.39
C GLY A 636 -38.69 -51.02 14.87
N TYR A 637 -39.91 -51.23 14.37
CA TYR A 637 -41.10 -50.57 14.93
C TYR A 637 -41.36 -51.00 16.38
N LEU A 638 -41.21 -52.28 16.71
CA LEU A 638 -41.37 -52.76 18.08
C LEU A 638 -40.35 -52.14 19.02
N GLU A 639 -39.11 -51.96 18.58
CA GLU A 639 -38.07 -51.28 19.35
C GLU A 639 -38.38 -49.78 19.55
N LEU A 640 -38.76 -49.09 18.46
CA LEU A 640 -39.20 -47.69 18.50
C LEU A 640 -40.37 -47.49 19.47
N PHE A 641 -41.35 -48.40 19.46
CA PHE A 641 -42.49 -48.36 20.38
C PHE A 641 -42.08 -48.74 21.80
N ARG A 642 -41.20 -49.72 22.00
CA ARG A 642 -40.70 -50.09 23.33
C ARG A 642 -40.03 -48.91 24.01
N GLU A 643 -39.22 -48.15 23.28
CA GLU A 643 -38.57 -46.95 23.81
C GLU A 643 -39.59 -45.85 24.16
N LYS A 644 -40.57 -45.60 23.27
CA LYS A 644 -41.60 -44.57 23.50
C LYS A 644 -42.59 -44.95 24.61
N ILE A 645 -43.03 -46.20 24.67
CA ILE A 645 -43.94 -46.72 25.71
C ILE A 645 -43.24 -46.73 27.06
N GLY A 646 -41.98 -47.19 27.11
CA GLY A 646 -41.18 -47.19 28.34
C GLY A 646 -40.93 -45.80 28.92
N LYS A 647 -41.02 -44.73 28.11
CA LYS A 647 -40.91 -43.33 28.54
C LYS A 647 -42.25 -42.66 28.91
N THR A 648 -43.39 -43.35 28.80
CA THR A 648 -44.73 -42.75 29.01
C THR A 648 -45.45 -43.29 30.26
N HIS A 649 -46.37 -42.50 30.82
CA HIS A 649 -47.25 -42.87 31.96
C HIS A 649 -48.02 -44.19 31.78
N LEU A 650 -48.14 -44.72 30.55
CA LEU A 650 -48.75 -46.02 30.28
C LEU A 650 -47.95 -47.17 30.90
N ALA A 651 -46.62 -47.05 30.97
CA ALA A 651 -45.78 -48.02 31.65
C ALA A 651 -45.99 -47.95 33.17
N GLU A 652 -46.02 -46.76 33.76
CA GLU A 652 -46.25 -46.60 35.21
C GLU A 652 -47.61 -47.17 35.67
N ALA A 653 -48.67 -46.96 34.89
CA ALA A 653 -50.01 -47.50 35.21
C ALA A 653 -50.05 -49.04 35.17
N LEU A 654 -49.32 -49.67 34.24
CA LEU A 654 -49.24 -51.13 34.14
C LEU A 654 -48.39 -51.73 35.27
N TRP A 655 -47.33 -51.04 35.70
CA TRP A 655 -46.50 -51.44 36.83
C TRP A 655 -47.24 -51.33 38.17
N ALA A 656 -48.24 -50.44 38.28
CA ALA A 656 -49.06 -50.28 39.48
C ALA A 656 -50.13 -51.38 39.68
N GLU A 657 -50.58 -52.04 38.61
CA GLU A 657 -51.56 -53.16 38.66
C GLU A 657 -50.90 -54.53 38.92
N ILE A 658 -49.56 -54.61 38.89
CA ILE A 658 -48.85 -55.81 39.31
C ILE A 658 -48.67 -55.75 40.83
N ASP A 659 -49.44 -56.55 41.58
CA ASP A 659 -49.37 -56.65 43.05
C ASP A 659 -47.99 -57.13 43.52
N ASN A 660 -47.12 -56.17 43.85
CA ASN A 660 -45.75 -56.36 44.34
C ASN A 660 -45.64 -56.25 45.88
N SER A 661 -46.75 -56.40 46.61
CA SER A 661 -46.78 -56.24 48.07
C SER A 661 -45.80 -57.17 48.80
N GLN A 662 -45.67 -58.43 48.39
CA GLN A 662 -44.72 -59.39 48.99
C GLN A 662 -43.25 -59.04 48.73
N LEU A 663 -42.92 -58.53 47.53
CA LEU A 663 -41.55 -58.12 47.19
C LEU A 663 -41.11 -56.90 48.02
N LYS A 664 -42.05 -56.03 48.40
CA LYS A 664 -41.75 -54.83 49.18
C LYS A 664 -41.31 -55.14 50.61
N ASP A 665 -41.92 -56.15 51.24
CA ASP A 665 -41.57 -56.56 52.60
C ASP A 665 -40.22 -57.29 52.63
N GLU A 666 -39.96 -58.19 51.67
CA GLU A 666 -38.65 -58.85 51.53
C GLU A 666 -37.51 -57.86 51.26
N MET A 667 -37.76 -56.84 50.44
CA MET A 667 -36.76 -55.79 50.18
C MET A 667 -36.50 -54.92 51.41
N ALA A 668 -37.52 -54.63 52.23
CA ALA A 668 -37.34 -53.88 53.47
C ALA A 668 -36.46 -54.65 54.47
N GLU A 669 -36.71 -55.95 54.63
CA GLU A 669 -35.96 -56.83 55.55
C GLU A 669 -34.49 -56.98 55.10
N MET A 670 -34.28 -57.11 53.79
CA MET A 670 -32.93 -57.16 53.19
C MET A 670 -32.19 -55.83 53.35
N GLN A 671 -32.90 -54.69 53.27
CA GLN A 671 -32.30 -53.36 53.43
C GLN A 671 -31.87 -53.09 54.89
N THR A 672 -32.63 -53.56 55.88
CA THR A 672 -32.19 -53.57 57.29
C THR A 672 -30.95 -54.43 57.46
N THR A 673 -30.94 -55.65 56.92
CA THR A 673 -29.80 -56.58 57.02
C THR A 673 -28.53 -55.99 56.40
N ILE A 674 -28.64 -55.36 55.23
CA ILE A 674 -27.51 -54.68 54.56
C ILE A 674 -27.02 -53.50 55.40
N THR A 675 -27.92 -52.76 56.05
CA THR A 675 -27.54 -51.61 56.88
C THR A 675 -26.80 -52.04 58.15
N GLU A 676 -27.26 -53.10 58.81
CA GLU A 676 -26.59 -53.68 59.99
C GLU A 676 -25.21 -54.23 59.62
N THR A 677 -25.13 -55.02 58.53
CA THR A 677 -23.86 -55.58 58.04
C THR A 677 -22.88 -54.46 57.66
N ARG A 678 -23.37 -53.37 57.04
CA ARG A 678 -22.53 -52.21 56.70
C ARG A 678 -21.98 -51.51 57.94
N ASN A 679 -22.79 -51.38 58.99
CA ASN A 679 -22.36 -50.77 60.25
C ASN A 679 -21.29 -51.63 60.94
N GLU A 680 -21.45 -52.96 60.96
CA GLU A 680 -20.44 -53.89 61.48
C GLU A 680 -19.13 -53.84 60.70
N ILE A 681 -19.20 -53.81 59.36
CA ILE A 681 -18.02 -53.66 58.50
C ILE A 681 -17.32 -52.34 58.80
N THR A 682 -18.08 -51.24 58.90
CA THR A 682 -17.51 -49.92 59.19
C THR A 682 -16.81 -49.89 60.54
N GLN A 683 -17.42 -50.46 61.58
CA GLN A 683 -16.85 -50.51 62.92
C GLN A 683 -15.58 -51.38 62.97
N THR A 684 -15.57 -52.51 62.26
CA THR A 684 -14.41 -53.40 62.16
C THR A 684 -13.25 -52.74 61.42
N VAL A 685 -13.54 -52.05 60.31
CA VAL A 685 -12.54 -51.32 59.52
C VAL A 685 -11.95 -50.17 60.33
N SER A 686 -12.78 -49.39 61.04
CA SER A 686 -12.31 -48.31 61.90
C SER A 686 -11.36 -48.81 63.00
N LYS A 687 -11.71 -49.91 63.69
CA LYS A 687 -10.85 -50.50 64.71
C LYS A 687 -9.52 -51.00 64.13
N THR A 688 -9.57 -51.65 62.97
CA THR A 688 -8.36 -52.12 62.28
C THR A 688 -7.45 -50.95 61.86
N LEU A 689 -8.03 -49.84 61.40
CA LEU A 689 -7.29 -48.63 61.06
C LEU A 689 -6.65 -47.98 62.29
N GLU A 690 -7.34 -47.95 63.44
CA GLU A 690 -6.77 -47.45 64.70
C GLU A 690 -5.58 -48.30 65.15
N ASP A 691 -5.71 -49.63 65.13
CA ASP A 691 -4.62 -50.56 65.48
C ASP A 691 -3.43 -50.42 64.53
N GLN A 692 -3.68 -50.28 63.23
CA GLN A 692 -2.63 -50.01 62.24
C GLN A 692 -1.96 -48.64 62.47
N SER A 693 -2.73 -47.61 62.82
CA SER A 693 -2.20 -46.28 63.12
C SER A 693 -1.27 -46.31 64.34
N ALA A 694 -1.68 -47.00 65.41
CA ALA A 694 -0.85 -47.19 66.60
C ALA A 694 0.46 -47.92 66.27
N THR A 695 0.39 -48.96 65.44
CA THR A 695 1.56 -49.72 64.98
C THR A 695 2.51 -48.84 64.16
N ILE A 696 1.98 -48.01 63.24
CA ILE A 696 2.78 -47.08 62.43
C ILE A 696 3.48 -46.04 63.31
N GLN A 697 2.79 -45.46 64.29
CA GLN A 697 3.41 -44.50 65.22
C GLN A 697 4.56 -45.14 66.00
N GLN A 698 4.44 -46.42 66.35
CA GLN A 698 5.50 -47.14 67.04
C GLN A 698 6.69 -47.43 66.12
N ILE A 699 6.47 -47.80 64.86
CA ILE A 699 7.53 -47.96 63.85
C ILE A 699 8.26 -46.62 63.64
N GLN A 700 7.52 -45.51 63.54
CA GLN A 700 8.12 -44.18 63.36
C GLN A 700 8.98 -43.76 64.56
N ARG A 701 8.56 -44.08 65.79
CA ARG A 701 9.41 -43.89 66.98
C ARG A 701 10.69 -44.71 66.91
N VAL A 702 10.59 -46.00 66.60
CA VAL A 702 11.78 -46.87 66.46
C VAL A 702 12.71 -46.35 65.36
N GLN A 703 12.18 -45.89 64.23
CA GLN A 703 12.98 -45.28 63.17
C GLN A 703 13.69 -44.01 63.62
N LYS A 704 13.00 -43.16 64.40
CA LYS A 704 13.59 -41.96 64.96
C LYS A 704 14.71 -42.31 65.94
N ASP A 705 14.46 -43.21 66.88
CA ASP A 705 15.46 -43.65 67.85
C ASP A 705 16.67 -44.28 67.14
N THR A 706 16.43 -45.11 66.10
CA THR A 706 17.50 -45.70 65.28
C THR A 706 18.31 -44.64 64.53
N ASN A 707 17.66 -43.60 64.00
CA ASN A 707 18.34 -42.50 63.30
C ASN A 707 19.15 -41.64 64.29
N ASP A 708 18.61 -41.38 65.48
CA ASP A 708 19.28 -40.64 66.54
C ASP A 708 20.52 -41.43 67.04
N ASP A 709 20.39 -42.74 67.21
CA ASP A 709 21.51 -43.64 67.53
C ASP A 709 22.57 -43.70 66.41
N LEU A 710 22.14 -43.77 65.15
CA LEU A 710 23.05 -43.75 64.01
C LEU A 710 23.81 -42.41 63.92
N ALA A 711 23.13 -41.29 64.17
CA ALA A 711 23.74 -39.96 64.22
C ALA A 711 24.75 -39.84 65.38
N ALA A 712 24.44 -40.43 66.54
CA ALA A 712 25.39 -40.51 67.66
C ALA A 712 26.61 -41.36 67.31
N LEU A 713 26.45 -42.43 66.53
CA LEU A 713 27.55 -43.30 66.09
C LEU A 713 28.47 -42.63 65.06
N TYR A 714 27.92 -41.76 64.19
CA TYR A 714 28.70 -40.94 63.26
C TYR A 714 29.48 -39.79 63.95
N MET A 715 29.06 -39.36 65.15
CA MET A 715 29.73 -38.33 65.95
C MET A 715 30.91 -38.86 66.80
N LEU A 716 31.15 -40.17 66.79
CA LEU A 716 32.19 -40.87 67.57
C LEU A 716 33.36 -41.39 66.71
N LYS A 717 33.53 -40.84 65.49
CA LYS A 717 34.69 -41.11 64.61
C LYS A 717 35.51 -39.85 64.31
#